data_AF-A0A2P0ZDJ8-F1
#
_entry.id   AF-A0A2P0ZDJ8-F1
#
_cell.length_a   1.000
_cell.length_b   1.000
_cell.length_c   1.000
_cell.angle_alpha   90.00
_cell.angle_beta   90.00
_cell.angle_gamma   90.00
#
_symmetry.space_group_name_H-M   'P 1'
#
loop_
_entity.id
_entity.type
_entity.pdbx_description
1 polymer ?
#
loop_
_entity_poly.entity_id
_entity_poly.type
_entity_poly.pdbx_seq_one_letter_code
_entity_poly.pdbx_strand_id
1 'polypeptide(L)'
;ATGAAVGTVSGLLSWGLKQAEEANKTPDKPDKVWRIQAGRGFDNFPHKQYDLYKSLLSSKIDGGWDWGNAARHYWVKDGQWNKLEVDMQNAVGTYNLSGLINFTGGDLDVNMQKATLRLGQFNGNSFTSFKDGANRTTRVDFNAKNILIDNFVEINNRVGSGAGRKASSTVLTLQASEKITSRENAEISLYDGATLNLVQSSNHSVDLYGKVWMGRLQYVGAYLAPSYSTINTSKVQGEMNFRHLVVGDRNAAQAGIIANKKTNIGVLDLWQSAGLNIIAPPEGGYKDKPNNTNSQSGAKNDKNESAKNDKQDSNTQVINPPNSGQKTEIQPTQVIDGPFAGGKDTVVNINRINTNADGTIRVGGYKASLTTNAAHLHIGKGGINLSNQASGRSLLVENLTGNITVDGPLRVNNQVGGYALAGSSANFEFKAGTDTKNGTATFNNDISLGRFVNLKVDAHTANFKGIDTGNGGFNTLDFSGVTDKVNINKLITASTNVAVKNFNINELVVKTNGISVGEYTHFSEDIGSQSRINTVRLETGTRSIFSGGVKFKGGEKLVIDEFYYSPWNYFDARNIKNVEITRKLASSTPENPWGTSKLMFNNLTLGYNAVMDYSQFSNLTIQGDFTNNQGTINYLVRGGQVATLNVGNAAAMMFNNDIDSATGFYKPLIKINSAQDLIKNTEHVLLKAKIIGYGNVSTGTNGISNVNLEEQFKERLALYNNNNRMDTCVVRNTDDIKACGTAIGNQSMVNNPDNYKYLIGKAWKNIGISKTANGSKISVYYLGNSTPTENGGNTTNLPTNTTSNVRSAN
;
A
#
# COMPACT_ATOMS: atom_id res chain seq x y z
N ALA A 1 26.81 10.87 -25.71
CA ALA A 1 27.23 10.35 -24.40
C ALA A 1 27.39 11.57 -23.50
N THR A 2 26.58 11.85 -22.49
CA THR A 2 25.82 11.07 -21.49
C THR A 2 24.37 11.62 -21.42
N GLY A 3 23.26 10.87 -21.47
CA GLY A 3 23.05 9.47 -21.11
C GLY A 3 22.25 9.30 -19.80
N ALA A 4 21.37 10.24 -19.42
CA ALA A 4 20.39 10.01 -18.36
C ALA A 4 19.12 9.43 -18.99
N ALA A 5 18.82 8.17 -18.66
CA ALA A 5 17.69 7.43 -19.19
C ALA A 5 16.36 8.11 -18.81
N VAL A 6 15.60 8.47 -19.84
CA VAL A 6 14.25 9.04 -19.75
C VAL A 6 13.29 7.91 -19.41
N GLY A 7 13.07 7.68 -18.12
CA GLY A 7 12.01 6.82 -17.59
C GLY A 7 10.91 7.69 -16.98
N THR A 8 9.80 7.87 -17.71
CA THR A 8 8.46 8.32 -17.26
C THR A 8 8.33 8.86 -15.81
N VAL A 9 8.73 10.11 -15.57
CA VAL A 9 8.31 10.94 -14.43
C VAL A 9 7.47 12.09 -15.00
N SER A 10 6.21 11.85 -15.39
CA SER A 10 5.52 12.74 -16.35
C SER A 10 4.27 13.48 -15.85
N GLY A 11 4.02 13.58 -14.54
CA GLY A 11 2.94 14.40 -13.98
C GLY A 11 3.43 15.70 -13.33
N LEU A 12 4.34 15.57 -12.36
CA LEU A 12 4.86 16.70 -11.57
C LEU A 12 5.63 17.72 -12.43
N LEU A 13 6.36 17.23 -13.46
CA LEU A 13 7.17 18.09 -14.32
C LEU A 13 6.31 18.98 -15.24
N SER A 14 5.14 18.54 -15.73
CA SER A 14 4.37 19.34 -16.69
C SER A 14 3.49 20.40 -16.03
N TRP A 15 2.65 20.02 -15.04
CA TRP A 15 1.89 20.99 -14.26
C TRP A 15 2.81 21.88 -13.43
N GLY A 16 3.86 21.30 -12.85
CA GLY A 16 4.77 22.05 -12.01
C GLY A 16 5.51 23.16 -12.76
N LEU A 17 6.02 22.88 -13.96
CA LEU A 17 6.62 23.93 -14.79
C LEU A 17 5.60 25.03 -15.13
N LYS A 18 4.35 24.67 -15.44
CA LYS A 18 3.29 25.64 -15.72
C LYS A 18 2.91 26.48 -14.51
N GLN A 19 2.80 25.87 -13.33
CA GLN A 19 2.55 26.59 -12.10
C GLN A 19 3.70 27.54 -11.75
N ALA A 20 4.96 27.11 -11.95
CA ALA A 20 6.14 27.97 -11.74
C ALA A 20 6.17 29.15 -12.72
N GLU A 21 5.83 28.92 -14.00
CA GLU A 21 5.72 29.96 -15.03
C GLU A 21 4.67 31.01 -14.64
N GLU A 22 3.46 30.56 -14.26
CA GLU A 22 2.40 31.45 -13.79
C GLU A 22 2.76 32.17 -12.48
N ALA A 23 3.42 31.48 -11.54
CA ALA A 23 3.84 32.07 -10.29
C ALA A 23 4.93 33.15 -10.45
N ASN A 24 5.73 33.04 -11.50
CA ASN A 24 6.79 33.97 -11.79
C ASN A 24 6.36 35.14 -12.67
N LYS A 25 5.19 35.06 -13.31
CA LYS A 25 4.66 36.13 -14.16
C LYS A 25 4.28 37.36 -13.33
N THR A 26 4.95 38.49 -13.58
CA THR A 26 4.57 39.79 -13.02
C THR A 26 3.17 40.17 -13.49
N PRO A 27 2.34 40.81 -12.64
CA PRO A 27 1.07 41.40 -13.07
C PRO A 27 1.25 42.29 -14.30
N ASP A 28 0.31 42.20 -15.24
CA ASP A 28 0.36 43.01 -16.46
C ASP A 28 0.15 44.48 -16.09
N LYS A 29 0.98 45.39 -16.64
CA LYS A 29 0.81 46.82 -16.38
C LYS A 29 -0.52 47.30 -17.00
N PRO A 30 -1.43 47.90 -16.22
CA PRO A 30 -2.67 48.45 -16.78
C PRO A 30 -2.40 49.79 -17.47
N ASP A 31 -3.09 50.08 -18.57
CA ASP A 31 -2.96 51.38 -19.26
C ASP A 31 -3.67 52.48 -18.47
N LYS A 32 -4.81 52.16 -17.87
CA LYS A 32 -5.58 53.05 -16.98
C LYS A 32 -6.01 52.32 -15.71
N VAL A 33 -6.05 53.06 -14.61
CA VAL A 33 -6.59 52.59 -13.31
C VAL A 33 -7.81 53.43 -12.94
N TRP A 34 -8.98 52.80 -13.00
CA TRP A 34 -10.24 53.37 -12.52
C TRP A 34 -10.42 53.13 -11.04
N ARG A 35 -10.96 54.11 -10.32
CA ARG A 35 -11.24 54.00 -8.89
C ARG A 35 -12.70 54.31 -8.58
N ILE A 36 -13.30 53.49 -7.73
CA ILE A 36 -14.60 53.71 -7.13
C ILE A 36 -14.40 53.69 -5.61
N GLN A 37 -14.85 54.73 -4.94
CA GLN A 37 -14.94 54.77 -3.49
C GLN A 37 -16.42 54.72 -3.11
N ALA A 38 -16.82 53.78 -2.26
CA ALA A 38 -18.21 53.71 -1.81
C ALA A 38 -18.57 54.99 -1.02
N GLY A 39 -19.66 55.65 -1.40
CA GLY A 39 -20.13 56.89 -0.76
C GLY A 39 -20.80 56.68 0.61
N ARG A 40 -21.16 57.78 1.28
CA ARG A 40 -21.90 57.76 2.57
C ARG A 40 -23.24 57.01 2.41
N GLY A 41 -23.57 56.09 3.32
CA GLY A 41 -24.84 55.36 3.35
C GLY A 41 -24.72 53.83 3.24
N PHE A 42 -23.59 53.31 2.76
CA PHE A 42 -23.31 51.86 2.74
C PHE A 42 -22.82 51.32 4.11
N ASP A 43 -22.46 52.21 5.02
CA ASP A 43 -21.94 51.94 6.37
C ASP A 43 -23.02 51.83 7.46
N ASN A 44 -24.26 52.24 7.17
CA ASN A 44 -25.34 52.33 8.17
C ASN A 44 -26.29 51.12 8.25
N PHE A 45 -26.25 50.21 7.26
CA PHE A 45 -27.27 49.14 7.14
C PHE A 45 -26.64 47.73 7.12
N PRO A 46 -26.27 47.17 8.28
CA PRO A 46 -25.52 45.91 8.38
C PRO A 46 -26.27 44.65 7.91
N HIS A 47 -27.60 44.72 7.77
CA HIS A 47 -28.43 43.60 7.32
C HIS A 47 -28.98 43.77 5.89
N LYS A 48 -28.67 44.89 5.23
CA LYS A 48 -29.16 45.15 3.88
C LYS A 48 -28.42 44.27 2.87
N GLN A 49 -29.17 43.78 1.88
CA GLN A 49 -28.62 43.11 0.71
C GLN A 49 -28.52 44.10 -0.44
N TYR A 50 -27.33 44.21 -1.03
CA TYR A 50 -27.04 45.09 -2.16
C TYR A 50 -26.69 44.28 -3.40
N ASP A 51 -27.10 44.75 -4.57
CA ASP A 51 -26.61 44.24 -5.85
C ASP A 51 -25.26 44.93 -6.14
N LEU A 52 -24.15 44.20 -6.00
CA LEU A 52 -22.80 44.75 -6.15
C LEU A 52 -22.57 45.32 -7.55
N TYR A 53 -23.08 44.63 -8.57
CA TYR A 53 -22.90 45.04 -9.96
C TYR A 53 -23.65 46.34 -10.24
N LYS A 54 -24.96 46.38 -9.95
CA LYS A 54 -25.76 47.59 -10.22
C LYS A 54 -25.33 48.78 -9.36
N SER A 55 -25.02 48.53 -8.09
CA SER A 55 -24.77 49.61 -7.13
C SER A 55 -23.40 50.26 -7.31
N LEU A 56 -22.38 49.51 -7.73
CA LEU A 56 -21.00 49.99 -7.77
C LEU A 56 -20.32 49.71 -9.11
N LEU A 57 -20.31 48.44 -9.57
CA LEU A 57 -19.45 48.05 -10.68
C LEU A 57 -19.91 48.55 -12.06
N SER A 58 -21.22 48.65 -12.30
CA SER A 58 -21.80 48.95 -13.62
C SER A 58 -21.39 50.31 -14.21
N SER A 59 -20.90 51.23 -13.37
CA SER A 59 -20.39 52.52 -13.82
C SER A 59 -19.02 52.46 -14.51
N LYS A 60 -18.26 51.38 -14.27
CA LYS A 60 -16.88 51.17 -14.74
C LYS A 60 -16.66 49.77 -15.33
N ILE A 61 -17.72 48.99 -15.53
CA ILE A 61 -17.70 47.74 -16.29
C ILE A 61 -18.56 47.96 -17.53
N ASP A 62 -17.92 47.94 -18.69
CA ASP A 62 -18.59 47.99 -19.97
C ASP A 62 -19.02 46.58 -20.39
N GLY A 63 -20.01 46.50 -21.27
CA GLY A 63 -20.46 45.25 -21.86
C GLY A 63 -20.78 45.40 -23.32
N GLY A 64 -20.58 44.33 -24.08
CA GLY A 64 -20.83 44.30 -25.52
C GLY A 64 -21.01 42.90 -26.06
N TRP A 65 -21.11 42.80 -27.37
CA TRP A 65 -21.32 41.54 -28.09
C TRP A 65 -20.06 41.15 -28.86
N ASP A 66 -19.52 39.96 -28.57
CA ASP A 66 -18.40 39.39 -29.30
C ASP A 66 -18.94 38.53 -30.46
N TRP A 67 -19.00 39.12 -31.66
CA TRP A 67 -19.57 38.47 -32.86
C TRP A 67 -18.92 37.12 -33.18
N GLY A 68 -17.60 36.99 -32.99
CA GLY A 68 -16.86 35.76 -33.29
C GLY A 68 -17.19 34.59 -32.36
N ASN A 69 -17.59 34.86 -31.11
CA ASN A 69 -18.03 33.84 -30.16
C ASN A 69 -19.56 33.79 -29.99
N ALA A 70 -20.29 34.70 -30.64
CA ALA A 70 -21.74 34.87 -30.53
C ALA A 70 -22.23 34.94 -29.07
N ALA A 71 -21.56 35.76 -28.25
CA ALA A 71 -21.90 35.91 -26.84
C ALA A 71 -21.70 37.33 -26.33
N ARG A 72 -22.50 37.68 -25.31
CA ARG A 72 -22.28 38.89 -24.51
C ARG A 72 -21.08 38.66 -23.59
N HIS A 73 -20.27 39.69 -23.45
CA HIS A 73 -19.12 39.71 -22.55
C HIS A 73 -18.93 41.10 -21.92
N TYR A 74 -18.17 41.14 -20.84
CA TYR A 74 -17.91 42.35 -20.05
C TYR A 74 -16.42 42.59 -19.86
N TRP A 75 -16.02 43.83 -19.66
CA TRP A 75 -14.64 44.22 -19.40
C TRP A 75 -14.57 45.52 -18.59
N VAL A 76 -13.42 45.81 -17.97
CA VAL A 76 -13.21 47.11 -17.31
C VAL A 76 -13.29 48.24 -18.34
N LYS A 77 -13.87 49.36 -17.95
CA LYS A 77 -14.10 50.51 -18.83
C LYS A 77 -12.89 50.87 -19.68
N ASP A 78 -13.15 51.18 -20.95
CA ASP A 78 -12.17 51.52 -22.00
C ASP A 78 -11.24 50.36 -22.46
N GLY A 79 -11.46 49.11 -22.04
CA GLY A 79 -10.75 47.94 -22.59
C GLY A 79 -10.27 46.91 -21.55
N GLN A 80 -9.96 45.69 -22.02
CA GLN A 80 -9.52 44.54 -21.20
C GLN A 80 -8.13 44.72 -20.57
N TRP A 81 -7.43 45.81 -20.88
CA TRP A 81 -6.08 46.13 -20.41
C TRP A 81 -6.07 47.20 -19.30
N ASN A 82 -7.24 47.54 -18.76
CA ASN A 82 -7.39 48.53 -17.69
C ASN A 82 -7.70 47.86 -16.35
N LYS A 83 -7.46 48.55 -15.25
CA LYS A 83 -7.75 48.08 -13.89
C LYS A 83 -8.90 48.86 -13.26
N LEU A 84 -9.73 48.21 -12.46
CA LEU A 84 -10.76 48.81 -11.62
C LEU A 84 -10.50 48.47 -10.15
N GLU A 85 -10.27 49.49 -9.33
CA GLU A 85 -10.14 49.38 -7.88
C GLU A 85 -11.41 49.93 -7.21
N VAL A 86 -12.05 49.11 -6.39
CA VAL A 86 -13.23 49.47 -5.60
C VAL A 86 -12.83 49.43 -4.13
N ASP A 87 -12.82 50.59 -3.47
CA ASP A 87 -12.63 50.71 -2.04
C ASP A 87 -13.96 50.99 -1.35
N MET A 88 -14.47 50.00 -0.61
CA MET A 88 -15.73 50.11 0.10
C MET A 88 -15.57 50.65 1.52
N GLN A 89 -14.35 50.96 1.96
CA GLN A 89 -14.05 51.58 3.25
C GLN A 89 -14.74 50.86 4.44
N ASN A 90 -15.75 51.50 5.04
CA ASN A 90 -16.49 51.02 6.20
C ASN A 90 -17.83 50.37 5.85
N ALA A 91 -18.10 50.08 4.57
CA ALA A 91 -19.35 49.49 4.14
C ALA A 91 -19.64 48.16 4.85
N VAL A 92 -20.89 47.98 5.27
CA VAL A 92 -21.41 46.79 5.95
C VAL A 92 -22.62 46.25 5.19
N GLY A 93 -23.03 45.02 5.49
CA GLY A 93 -24.13 44.34 4.80
C GLY A 93 -23.65 43.18 3.94
N THR A 94 -24.56 42.69 3.09
CA THR A 94 -24.28 41.60 2.14
C THR A 94 -24.35 42.13 0.72
N TYR A 95 -23.32 41.89 -0.07
CA TYR A 95 -23.22 42.32 -1.46
C TYR A 95 -23.27 41.11 -2.37
N ASN A 96 -24.33 41.04 -3.17
CA ASN A 96 -24.58 39.95 -4.10
C ASN A 96 -23.98 40.32 -5.46
N LEU A 97 -23.08 39.50 -5.99
CA LEU A 97 -22.67 39.54 -7.39
C LEU A 97 -23.28 38.33 -8.10
N SER A 98 -24.23 38.57 -9.01
CA SER A 98 -25.01 37.50 -9.65
C SER A 98 -25.29 37.86 -11.09
N GLY A 99 -24.85 37.02 -12.03
CA GLY A 99 -25.06 37.21 -13.47
C GLY A 99 -23.96 37.98 -14.21
N LEU A 100 -22.80 38.19 -13.59
CA LEU A 100 -21.62 38.70 -14.31
C LEU A 100 -20.98 37.53 -15.06
N ILE A 101 -21.48 37.26 -16.26
CA ILE A 101 -21.08 36.13 -17.12
C ILE A 101 -20.18 36.63 -18.26
N ASN A 102 -19.09 35.93 -18.50
CA ASN A 102 -18.04 36.23 -19.48
C ASN A 102 -17.40 37.60 -19.20
N PHE A 103 -16.94 37.82 -17.96
CA PHE A 103 -16.05 38.95 -17.68
C PHE A 103 -14.67 38.65 -18.28
N THR A 104 -14.38 39.23 -19.44
CA THR A 104 -13.24 38.91 -20.32
C THR A 104 -11.95 39.67 -20.02
N GLY A 105 -11.96 40.54 -19.02
CA GLY A 105 -10.72 41.13 -18.55
C GLY A 105 -10.79 42.60 -18.17
N GLY A 106 -9.61 43.09 -17.87
CA GLY A 106 -9.36 44.22 -17.00
C GLY A 106 -9.35 43.77 -15.55
N ASP A 107 -8.30 44.13 -14.83
CA ASP A 107 -8.10 43.68 -13.46
C ASP A 107 -9.17 44.30 -12.55
N LEU A 108 -9.72 43.51 -11.63
CA LEU A 108 -10.81 43.92 -10.75
C LEU A 108 -10.45 43.68 -9.30
N ASP A 109 -10.28 44.74 -8.52
CA ASP A 109 -9.97 44.67 -7.10
C ASP A 109 -11.13 45.24 -6.29
N VAL A 110 -11.88 44.39 -5.58
CA VAL A 110 -12.97 44.81 -4.71
C VAL A 110 -12.58 44.63 -3.24
N ASN A 111 -12.36 45.75 -2.55
CA ASN A 111 -12.01 45.79 -1.14
C ASN A 111 -13.25 46.09 -0.26
N MET A 112 -13.65 45.14 0.55
CA MET A 112 -14.88 45.16 1.36
C MET A 112 -14.75 44.44 2.71
N GLN A 113 -13.65 44.69 3.42
CA GLN A 113 -13.22 43.94 4.62
C GLN A 113 -14.23 43.85 5.76
N LYS A 114 -15.27 44.71 5.78
CA LYS A 114 -16.33 44.69 6.80
C LYS A 114 -17.66 44.11 6.32
N ALA A 115 -17.76 43.76 5.04
CA ALA A 115 -18.98 43.28 4.41
C ALA A 115 -18.89 41.82 3.99
N THR A 116 -20.04 41.17 3.87
CA THR A 116 -20.15 39.82 3.31
C THR A 116 -20.31 39.92 1.79
N LEU A 117 -19.45 39.22 1.05
CA LEU A 117 -19.64 38.98 -0.38
C LEU A 117 -20.45 37.69 -0.57
N ARG A 118 -21.48 37.75 -1.38
CA ARG A 118 -22.17 36.57 -1.91
C ARG A 118 -21.94 36.48 -3.42
N LEU A 119 -21.16 35.48 -3.83
CA LEU A 119 -20.94 35.12 -5.22
C LEU A 119 -22.06 34.16 -5.67
N GLY A 120 -22.97 34.72 -6.46
CA GLY A 120 -24.13 34.03 -7.00
C GLY A 120 -25.36 34.17 -6.11
N GLN A 121 -26.53 34.37 -6.72
CA GLN A 121 -27.82 34.34 -6.03
C GLN A 121 -28.85 33.66 -6.93
N PHE A 122 -29.35 34.37 -7.94
CA PHE A 122 -30.27 33.82 -8.95
C PHE A 122 -29.53 33.23 -10.16
N ASN A 123 -28.28 33.64 -10.38
CA ASN A 123 -27.41 33.15 -11.45
C ASN A 123 -25.96 33.06 -10.95
N GLY A 124 -25.09 32.37 -11.70
CA GLY A 124 -23.66 32.30 -11.41
C GLY A 124 -22.86 33.46 -11.97
N ASN A 125 -21.53 33.34 -11.90
CA ASN A 125 -20.57 34.31 -12.45
C ASN A 125 -19.47 33.60 -13.22
N SER A 126 -18.86 34.27 -14.19
CA SER A 126 -17.64 33.77 -14.82
C SER A 126 -16.63 34.85 -15.14
N PHE A 127 -15.37 34.52 -14.86
CA PHE A 127 -14.21 35.38 -15.04
C PHE A 127 -13.26 34.69 -16.00
N THR A 128 -12.87 35.39 -17.07
CA THR A 128 -12.03 34.86 -18.14
C THR A 128 -11.13 35.95 -18.70
N SER A 129 -10.33 35.58 -19.69
CA SER A 129 -9.47 36.50 -20.44
C SER A 129 -9.63 36.25 -21.93
N PHE A 130 -9.16 37.18 -22.75
CA PHE A 130 -8.88 36.88 -24.15
C PHE A 130 -7.38 36.75 -24.38
N LYS A 131 -7.01 35.75 -25.18
CA LYS A 131 -5.67 35.62 -25.71
C LYS A 131 -5.43 36.72 -26.74
N ASP A 132 -4.56 37.66 -26.38
CA ASP A 132 -4.11 38.78 -27.18
C ASP A 132 -2.60 38.69 -27.43
N GLY A 133 -2.03 39.67 -28.15
CA GLY A 133 -0.58 39.69 -28.43
C GLY A 133 0.30 39.78 -27.18
N ALA A 134 -0.26 40.24 -26.05
CA ALA A 134 0.41 40.33 -24.76
C ALA A 134 0.21 39.08 -23.89
N ASN A 135 -0.63 38.11 -24.30
CA ASN A 135 -1.04 36.95 -23.52
C ASN A 135 -1.40 37.32 -22.07
N ARG A 136 -2.24 38.34 -21.90
CA ARG A 136 -2.55 38.90 -20.58
C ARG A 136 -3.24 37.89 -19.66
N THR A 137 -3.11 38.12 -18.36
CA THR A 137 -3.82 37.39 -17.32
C THR A 137 -4.84 38.31 -16.68
N THR A 138 -6.12 37.91 -16.66
CA THR A 138 -7.14 38.65 -15.90
C THR A 138 -6.98 38.34 -14.41
N ARG A 139 -6.79 39.36 -13.56
CA ARG A 139 -6.76 39.20 -12.10
C ARG A 139 -8.04 39.77 -11.48
N VAL A 140 -8.75 38.96 -10.72
CA VAL A 140 -9.97 39.35 -10.01
C VAL A 140 -9.80 39.06 -8.54
N ASP A 141 -9.79 40.10 -7.73
CA ASP A 141 -9.51 40.02 -6.30
C ASP A 141 -10.70 40.54 -5.48
N PHE A 142 -11.23 39.68 -4.61
CA PHE A 142 -12.23 40.05 -3.62
C PHE A 142 -11.63 39.94 -2.21
N ASN A 143 -11.66 41.04 -1.45
CA ASN A 143 -11.22 41.09 -0.06
C ASN A 143 -12.39 41.44 0.86
N ALA A 144 -13.04 40.44 1.45
CA ALA A 144 -14.29 40.59 2.19
C ALA A 144 -14.16 40.11 3.65
N LYS A 145 -15.19 40.38 4.47
CA LYS A 145 -15.31 39.78 5.81
C LYS A 145 -15.61 38.27 5.69
N ASN A 146 -16.66 37.97 4.93
CA ASN A 146 -17.14 36.62 4.63
C ASN A 146 -17.36 36.49 3.12
N ILE A 147 -17.09 35.31 2.56
CA ILE A 147 -17.37 34.97 1.16
C ILE A 147 -18.29 33.75 1.13
N LEU A 148 -19.47 33.93 0.57
CA LEU A 148 -20.47 32.88 0.35
C LEU A 148 -20.56 32.59 -1.15
N ILE A 149 -20.26 31.36 -1.57
CA ILE A 149 -20.41 30.91 -2.95
C ILE A 149 -21.73 30.14 -3.05
N ASP A 150 -22.78 30.83 -3.46
CA ASP A 150 -24.16 30.32 -3.40
C ASP A 150 -24.66 29.79 -4.77
N ASN A 151 -23.89 29.96 -5.84
CA ASN A 151 -24.19 29.48 -7.20
C ASN A 151 -22.88 29.13 -7.95
N PHE A 152 -22.95 28.82 -9.25
CA PHE A 152 -21.76 28.47 -10.02
C PHE A 152 -20.78 29.63 -10.21
N VAL A 153 -19.49 29.33 -10.19
CA VAL A 153 -18.38 30.24 -10.52
C VAL A 153 -17.46 29.53 -11.50
N GLU A 154 -17.37 30.05 -12.72
CA GLU A 154 -16.46 29.52 -13.74
C GLU A 154 -15.24 30.42 -13.91
N ILE A 155 -14.04 29.83 -13.86
CA ILE A 155 -12.76 30.55 -13.95
C ILE A 155 -12.05 30.11 -15.23
N ASN A 156 -11.70 31.11 -16.05
CA ASN A 156 -11.15 30.98 -17.40
C ASN A 156 -12.05 30.19 -18.37
N ASN A 157 -13.36 30.34 -18.25
CA ASN A 157 -14.33 29.66 -19.11
C ASN A 157 -14.18 30.08 -20.58
N ARG A 158 -14.69 29.25 -21.50
CA ARG A 158 -14.84 29.67 -22.90
C ARG A 158 -15.90 30.76 -23.00
N VAL A 159 -15.69 31.74 -23.89
CA VAL A 159 -16.72 32.72 -24.23
C VAL A 159 -17.58 32.15 -25.35
N GLY A 160 -18.90 32.09 -25.12
CA GLY A 160 -19.88 31.67 -26.13
C GLY A 160 -19.61 30.28 -26.72
N SER A 161 -19.59 30.20 -28.05
CA SER A 161 -19.28 28.96 -28.78
C SER A 161 -17.82 28.54 -28.67
N GLY A 162 -16.92 29.47 -28.35
CA GLY A 162 -15.48 29.28 -28.39
C GLY A 162 -14.87 29.30 -29.80
N ALA A 163 -15.62 29.66 -30.85
CA ALA A 163 -15.12 29.73 -32.22
C ALA A 163 -14.17 30.93 -32.44
N GLY A 164 -14.44 32.05 -31.80
CA GLY A 164 -13.68 33.29 -31.89
C GLY A 164 -12.41 33.29 -31.02
N ARG A 165 -12.14 34.42 -30.35
CA ARG A 165 -10.95 34.58 -29.50
C ARG A 165 -10.93 33.55 -28.38
N LYS A 166 -9.75 32.95 -28.16
CA LYS A 166 -9.51 31.92 -27.15
C LYS A 166 -9.20 32.56 -25.80
N ALA A 167 -9.37 31.82 -24.71
CA ALA A 167 -8.97 32.29 -23.39
C ALA A 167 -7.44 32.21 -23.22
N SER A 168 -6.89 33.09 -22.40
CA SER A 168 -5.48 33.07 -21.97
C SER A 168 -5.41 32.41 -20.59
N SER A 169 -5.29 33.19 -19.53
CA SER A 169 -5.23 32.74 -18.13
C SER A 169 -6.04 33.69 -17.24
N THR A 170 -6.53 33.18 -16.11
CA THR A 170 -7.29 33.97 -15.14
C THR A 170 -6.90 33.57 -13.73
N VAL A 171 -6.68 34.57 -12.87
CA VAL A 171 -6.44 34.39 -11.44
C VAL A 171 -7.62 35.00 -10.68
N LEU A 172 -8.36 34.18 -9.93
CA LEU A 172 -9.39 34.64 -9.00
C LEU A 172 -8.86 34.51 -7.56
N THR A 173 -8.79 35.60 -6.83
CA THR A 173 -8.42 35.61 -5.41
C THR A 173 -9.64 35.90 -4.55
N LEU A 174 -9.98 34.94 -3.68
CA LEU A 174 -11.01 35.08 -2.67
C LEU A 174 -10.33 35.18 -1.30
N GLN A 175 -10.24 36.41 -0.79
CA GLN A 175 -9.68 36.73 0.51
C GLN A 175 -10.80 37.05 1.49
N ALA A 176 -10.89 36.29 2.57
CA ALA A 176 -11.84 36.53 3.65
C ALA A 176 -11.12 36.66 5.00
N SER A 177 -11.58 37.60 5.83
CA SER A 177 -11.05 37.70 7.20
C SER A 177 -11.62 36.63 8.15
N GLU A 178 -12.86 36.17 7.91
CA GLU A 178 -13.57 35.26 8.81
C GLU A 178 -13.95 33.90 8.19
N LYS A 179 -14.64 33.87 7.05
CA LYS A 179 -15.20 32.63 6.51
C LYS A 179 -15.30 32.64 4.98
N ILE A 180 -14.88 31.55 4.35
CA ILE A 180 -15.20 31.17 2.96
C ILE A 180 -16.00 29.88 3.00
N THR A 181 -17.18 29.86 2.39
CA THR A 181 -18.03 28.66 2.30
C THR A 181 -18.80 28.64 0.99
N SER A 182 -19.16 27.45 0.50
CA SER A 182 -20.11 27.31 -0.62
C SER A 182 -21.40 26.58 -0.22
N ARG A 183 -22.46 26.70 -1.01
CA ARG A 183 -23.65 25.83 -0.90
C ARG A 183 -23.42 24.49 -1.58
N GLU A 184 -24.23 23.51 -1.23
CA GLU A 184 -24.18 22.15 -1.79
C GLU A 184 -24.39 22.10 -3.31
N ASN A 185 -25.17 23.03 -3.87
CA ASN A 185 -25.43 23.14 -5.31
C ASN A 185 -24.53 24.13 -6.04
N ALA A 186 -23.59 24.79 -5.34
CA ALA A 186 -22.62 25.67 -5.99
C ALA A 186 -21.57 24.85 -6.73
N GLU A 187 -21.25 25.21 -7.96
CA GLU A 187 -20.20 24.55 -8.74
C GLU A 187 -19.07 25.52 -9.04
N ILE A 188 -17.85 25.19 -8.61
CA ILE A 188 -16.67 25.98 -8.93
C ILE A 188 -15.92 25.24 -10.03
N SER A 189 -15.88 25.79 -11.24
CA SER A 189 -15.24 25.16 -12.40
C SER A 189 -14.00 25.94 -12.83
N LEU A 190 -12.84 25.27 -12.78
CA LEU A 190 -11.57 25.78 -13.28
C LEU A 190 -11.27 25.13 -14.63
N TYR A 191 -11.07 25.97 -15.64
CA TYR A 191 -10.65 25.56 -16.98
C TYR A 191 -9.12 25.66 -17.13
N ASP A 192 -8.60 25.34 -18.31
CA ASP A 192 -7.17 25.51 -18.62
C ASP A 192 -6.70 26.94 -18.33
N GLY A 193 -5.56 27.13 -17.65
CA GLY A 193 -5.01 28.44 -17.29
C GLY A 193 -5.75 29.16 -16.15
N ALA A 194 -6.61 28.46 -15.41
CA ALA A 194 -7.32 29.00 -14.26
C ALA A 194 -6.58 28.76 -12.94
N THR A 195 -6.41 29.82 -12.16
CA THR A 195 -5.91 29.76 -10.78
C THR A 195 -6.94 30.35 -9.82
N LEU A 196 -7.26 29.62 -8.74
CA LEU A 196 -8.10 30.08 -7.62
C LEU A 196 -7.25 30.18 -6.36
N ASN A 197 -7.06 31.39 -5.84
CA ASN A 197 -6.41 31.62 -4.55
C ASN A 197 -7.48 31.75 -3.46
N LEU A 198 -7.40 30.92 -2.42
CA LEU A 198 -8.22 31.02 -1.22
C LEU A 198 -7.34 31.50 -0.08
N VAL A 199 -7.71 32.62 0.52
CA VAL A 199 -6.96 33.25 1.61
C VAL A 199 -7.91 33.49 2.77
N GLN A 200 -7.65 32.86 3.90
CA GLN A 200 -8.45 33.02 5.10
C GLN A 200 -7.55 33.18 6.32
N SER A 201 -7.65 34.35 6.97
CA SER A 201 -6.84 34.69 8.14
C SER A 201 -7.35 34.08 9.45
N SER A 202 -8.62 33.65 9.51
CA SER A 202 -9.19 32.99 10.68
C SER A 202 -8.79 31.51 10.74
N ASN A 203 -8.80 30.95 11.96
CA ASN A 203 -8.61 29.51 12.18
C ASN A 203 -9.88 28.68 11.87
N HIS A 204 -10.94 29.29 11.32
CA HIS A 204 -12.09 28.52 10.83
C HIS A 204 -11.70 27.70 9.61
N SER A 205 -12.46 26.64 9.34
CA SER A 205 -12.34 25.89 8.10
C SER A 205 -12.82 26.72 6.90
N VAL A 206 -12.26 26.41 5.73
CA VAL A 206 -12.85 26.77 4.43
C VAL A 206 -13.62 25.55 3.94
N ASP A 207 -14.94 25.69 3.79
CA ASP A 207 -15.83 24.57 3.48
C ASP A 207 -16.50 24.76 2.10
N LEU A 208 -16.02 24.00 1.11
CA LEU A 208 -16.62 23.94 -0.21
C LEU A 208 -17.56 22.73 -0.28
N TYR A 209 -18.85 22.98 -0.04
CA TYR A 209 -19.88 21.95 0.01
C TYR A 209 -20.31 21.43 -1.35
N GLY A 210 -20.34 22.30 -2.35
CA GLY A 210 -20.65 21.92 -3.71
C GLY A 210 -19.46 21.36 -4.48
N LYS A 211 -19.69 21.08 -5.77
CA LYS A 211 -18.71 20.43 -6.63
C LYS A 211 -17.61 21.40 -7.03
N VAL A 212 -16.36 20.99 -6.86
CA VAL A 212 -15.19 21.70 -7.38
C VAL A 212 -14.62 20.91 -8.55
N TRP A 213 -14.60 21.50 -9.74
CA TRP A 213 -14.11 20.89 -10.97
C TRP A 213 -12.79 21.53 -11.38
N MET A 214 -11.73 20.75 -11.45
CA MET A 214 -10.41 21.18 -11.92
C MET A 214 -10.10 20.59 -13.28
N GLY A 215 -9.70 21.45 -14.23
CA GLY A 215 -9.31 21.04 -15.58
C GLY A 215 -10.49 20.60 -16.46
N ARG A 216 -11.60 21.35 -16.42
CA ARG A 216 -12.79 21.06 -17.22
C ARG A 216 -12.53 21.25 -18.72
N LEU A 217 -13.24 20.49 -19.56
CA LEU A 217 -13.14 20.59 -21.02
C LEU A 217 -13.59 21.98 -21.50
N GLN A 218 -12.62 22.80 -21.90
CA GLN A 218 -12.88 24.18 -22.32
C GLN A 218 -13.58 24.25 -23.68
N TYR A 219 -13.09 23.46 -24.65
CA TYR A 219 -13.58 23.45 -26.03
C TYR A 219 -14.05 22.06 -26.44
N VAL A 220 -15.18 21.99 -27.15
CA VAL A 220 -15.72 20.74 -27.69
C VAL A 220 -14.71 20.12 -28.66
N GLY A 221 -14.39 18.83 -28.48
CA GLY A 221 -13.45 18.10 -29.33
C GLY A 221 -11.98 18.22 -28.95
N ALA A 222 -11.61 19.10 -27.99
CA ALA A 222 -10.23 19.29 -27.55
C ALA A 222 -9.78 18.25 -26.48
N TYR A 223 -10.14 16.97 -26.66
CA TYR A 223 -9.92 15.91 -25.68
C TYR A 223 -8.43 15.58 -25.43
N LEU A 224 -7.55 15.95 -26.36
CA LEU A 224 -6.11 15.69 -26.27
C LEU A 224 -5.33 16.84 -25.60
N ALA A 225 -5.96 18.00 -25.39
CA ALA A 225 -5.29 19.13 -24.76
C ALA A 225 -5.16 18.90 -23.24
N PRO A 226 -3.95 18.94 -22.66
CA PRO A 226 -3.80 18.96 -21.22
C PRO A 226 -4.40 20.27 -20.69
N SER A 227 -5.31 20.16 -19.73
CA SER A 227 -5.90 21.31 -19.04
C SER A 227 -5.23 21.49 -17.70
N TYR A 228 -4.51 22.61 -17.53
CA TYR A 228 -3.82 22.96 -16.30
C TYR A 228 -4.69 23.86 -15.44
N SER A 229 -4.80 23.55 -14.16
CA SER A 229 -5.52 24.39 -13.20
C SER A 229 -4.90 24.30 -11.82
N THR A 230 -5.03 25.39 -11.05
CA THR A 230 -4.42 25.50 -9.73
C THR A 230 -5.43 26.01 -8.72
N ILE A 231 -5.54 25.33 -7.57
CA ILE A 231 -6.17 25.90 -6.37
C ILE A 231 -5.06 26.12 -5.34
N ASN A 232 -4.88 27.34 -4.90
CA ASN A 232 -3.89 27.70 -3.89
C ASN A 232 -4.59 28.00 -2.57
N THR A 233 -4.38 27.13 -1.59
CA THR A 233 -4.89 27.27 -0.22
C THR A 233 -3.77 27.49 0.78
N SER A 234 -2.55 27.77 0.33
CA SER A 234 -1.37 27.96 1.20
C SER A 234 -1.54 29.01 2.30
N LYS A 235 -2.42 30.00 2.10
CA LYS A 235 -2.72 31.07 3.06
C LYS A 235 -4.04 30.87 3.82
N VAL A 236 -4.58 29.65 3.83
CA VAL A 236 -5.69 29.26 4.71
C VAL A 236 -5.12 28.79 6.05
N GLN A 237 -5.43 29.51 7.13
CA GLN A 237 -4.94 29.19 8.48
C GLN A 237 -5.64 27.96 9.10
N GLY A 238 -6.96 27.85 8.95
CA GLY A 238 -7.71 26.67 9.37
C GLY A 238 -7.57 25.48 8.42
N GLU A 239 -8.52 24.53 8.49
CA GLU A 239 -8.55 23.37 7.60
C GLU A 239 -9.20 23.68 6.25
N MET A 240 -8.74 23.02 5.19
CA MET A 240 -9.34 23.12 3.86
C MET A 240 -10.22 21.89 3.61
N ASN A 241 -11.52 22.10 3.35
CA ASN A 241 -12.49 21.02 3.17
C ASN A 241 -13.16 21.10 1.79
N PHE A 242 -12.88 20.12 0.93
CA PHE A 242 -13.62 19.87 -0.31
C PHE A 242 -14.60 18.73 -0.08
N ARG A 243 -15.91 18.93 -0.27
CA ARG A 243 -16.87 17.81 -0.19
C ARG A 243 -16.81 16.91 -1.42
N HIS A 244 -16.73 17.51 -2.61
CA HIS A 244 -16.64 16.79 -3.88
C HIS A 244 -15.67 17.49 -4.82
N LEU A 245 -14.55 16.85 -5.10
CA LEU A 245 -13.53 17.31 -6.04
C LEU A 245 -13.55 16.42 -7.29
N VAL A 246 -13.59 17.04 -8.47
CA VAL A 246 -13.55 16.37 -9.77
C VAL A 246 -12.34 16.88 -10.53
N VAL A 247 -11.54 15.99 -11.12
CA VAL A 247 -10.37 16.36 -11.92
C VAL A 247 -10.47 15.74 -13.31
N GLY A 248 -10.47 16.63 -14.30
CA GLY A 248 -10.60 16.29 -15.71
C GLY A 248 -12.03 16.06 -16.17
N ASP A 249 -12.25 16.27 -17.46
CA ASP A 249 -13.50 16.03 -18.18
C ASP A 249 -13.16 15.61 -19.61
N ARG A 250 -13.10 14.29 -19.86
CA ARG A 250 -12.73 13.75 -21.18
C ARG A 250 -11.39 14.26 -21.72
N ASN A 251 -10.49 14.71 -20.85
CA ASN A 251 -9.20 15.29 -21.21
C ASN A 251 -8.07 14.80 -20.28
N ALA A 252 -6.83 15.04 -20.68
CA ALA A 252 -5.65 14.72 -19.87
C ALA A 252 -5.33 15.84 -18.86
N ALA A 253 -6.33 16.28 -18.08
CA ALA A 253 -6.17 17.36 -17.11
C ALA A 253 -5.02 17.08 -16.12
N GLN A 254 -4.23 18.11 -15.86
CA GLN A 254 -3.16 18.10 -14.86
C GLN A 254 -3.45 19.22 -13.87
N ALA A 255 -4.09 18.88 -12.77
CA ALA A 255 -4.48 19.81 -11.74
C ALA A 255 -3.47 19.81 -10.60
N GLY A 256 -3.41 20.92 -9.86
CA GLY A 256 -2.70 20.93 -8.58
C GLY A 256 -3.31 21.82 -7.52
N ILE A 257 -3.14 21.37 -6.29
CA ILE A 257 -3.53 22.06 -5.07
C ILE A 257 -2.25 22.40 -4.32
N ILE A 258 -1.96 23.69 -4.19
CA ILE A 258 -0.94 24.16 -3.26
C ILE A 258 -1.62 24.24 -1.90
N ALA A 259 -1.46 23.20 -1.11
CA ALA A 259 -2.26 22.94 0.07
C ALA A 259 -1.78 23.74 1.29
N ASN A 260 -2.70 24.02 2.22
CA ASN A 260 -2.36 24.29 3.60
C ASN A 260 -1.88 22.99 4.30
N LYS A 261 -1.58 23.08 5.60
CA LYS A 261 -1.11 21.91 6.38
C LYS A 261 -2.11 20.74 6.41
N LYS A 262 -3.42 21.02 6.39
CA LYS A 262 -4.48 20.01 6.50
C LYS A 262 -5.53 20.20 5.42
N THR A 263 -5.55 19.28 4.47
CA THR A 263 -6.52 19.23 3.38
C THR A 263 -7.38 17.98 3.49
N ASN A 264 -8.69 18.17 3.55
CA ASN A 264 -9.69 17.11 3.59
C ASN A 264 -10.51 17.12 2.29
N ILE A 265 -10.63 15.94 1.66
CA ILE A 265 -11.43 15.72 0.46
C ILE A 265 -12.44 14.61 0.76
N GLY A 266 -13.73 14.88 0.56
CA GLY A 266 -14.80 13.89 0.72
C GLY A 266 -14.76 12.85 -0.39
N VAL A 267 -15.21 13.22 -1.57
CA VAL A 267 -15.15 12.39 -2.77
C VAL A 267 -14.20 13.03 -3.78
N LEU A 268 -13.25 12.25 -4.28
CA LEU A 268 -12.37 12.60 -5.39
C LEU A 268 -12.74 11.77 -6.62
N ASP A 269 -13.21 12.41 -7.69
CA ASP A 269 -13.44 11.76 -8.98
C ASP A 269 -12.34 12.18 -9.97
N LEU A 270 -11.51 11.21 -10.39
CA LEU A 270 -10.49 11.42 -11.41
C LEU A 270 -10.98 10.91 -12.76
N TRP A 271 -10.77 11.67 -13.83
CA TRP A 271 -10.88 11.12 -15.18
C TRP A 271 -9.76 10.09 -15.45
N GLN A 272 -9.99 9.12 -16.34
CA GLN A 272 -9.07 8.01 -16.63
C GLN A 272 -7.64 8.41 -17.01
N SER A 273 -7.42 9.66 -17.42
CA SER A 273 -6.11 10.24 -17.76
C SER A 273 -5.79 11.51 -16.97
N ALA A 274 -6.52 11.80 -15.89
CA ALA A 274 -6.30 12.99 -15.07
C ALA A 274 -5.20 12.76 -14.03
N GLY A 275 -4.41 13.80 -13.81
CA GLY A 275 -3.45 13.90 -12.72
C GLY A 275 -3.85 14.98 -11.71
N LEU A 276 -3.77 14.68 -10.43
CA LEU A 276 -3.90 15.63 -9.33
C LEU A 276 -2.62 15.67 -8.49
N ASN A 277 -2.05 16.85 -8.34
CA ASN A 277 -0.86 17.09 -7.51
C ASN A 277 -1.25 17.89 -6.26
N ILE A 278 -1.17 17.30 -5.06
CA ILE A 278 -1.43 18.00 -3.80
C ILE A 278 -0.11 18.27 -3.11
N ILE A 279 0.35 19.51 -3.14
CA ILE A 279 1.63 19.91 -2.59
C ILE A 279 1.40 20.52 -1.20
N ALA A 280 1.84 19.84 -0.17
CA ALA A 280 1.83 20.31 1.22
C ALA A 280 3.01 21.26 1.51
N PRO A 281 2.90 22.14 2.52
CA PRO A 281 3.96 23.08 2.88
C PRO A 281 5.19 22.36 3.43
N PRO A 282 6.42 22.86 3.18
CA PRO A 282 7.62 22.34 3.82
C PRO A 282 7.64 22.65 5.33
N GLU A 283 8.58 22.05 6.04
CA GLU A 283 8.88 22.41 7.43
C GLU A 283 9.23 23.92 7.50
N GLY A 284 8.49 24.68 8.31
CA GLY A 284 8.61 26.15 8.37
C GLY A 284 7.64 26.93 7.47
N GLY A 285 6.83 26.25 6.65
CA GLY A 285 5.81 26.88 5.80
C GLY A 285 6.35 27.41 4.47
N TYR A 286 5.44 27.86 3.59
CA TYR A 286 5.84 28.49 2.33
C TYR A 286 6.51 29.84 2.59
N LYS A 287 7.59 30.13 1.85
CA LYS A 287 8.19 31.46 1.83
C LYS A 287 7.45 32.32 0.80
N ASP A 288 7.12 33.55 1.16
CA ASP A 288 6.69 34.54 0.18
C ASP A 288 7.88 34.89 -0.73
N LYS A 289 7.60 35.22 -2.00
CA LYS A 289 8.59 35.72 -2.94
C LYS A 289 9.28 36.97 -2.33
N PRO A 290 10.62 37.10 -2.37
CA PRO A 290 11.27 38.31 -1.89
C PRO A 290 10.74 39.49 -2.68
N ASN A 291 10.16 40.47 -1.97
CA ASN A 291 9.75 41.73 -2.57
C ASN A 291 10.99 42.39 -3.16
N ASN A 292 10.99 42.60 -4.47
CA ASN A 292 12.00 43.41 -5.14
C ASN A 292 11.74 44.90 -4.85
N THR A 293 11.69 45.26 -3.57
CA THR A 293 11.94 46.62 -3.11
C THR A 293 13.45 46.77 -3.08
N ASN A 294 14.00 47.66 -3.93
CA ASN A 294 15.37 48.14 -3.82
C ASN A 294 15.60 48.64 -2.38
N SER A 295 16.07 47.75 -1.51
CA SER A 295 16.63 48.11 -0.23
C SER A 295 18.08 48.48 -0.55
N GLN A 296 18.32 49.77 -0.81
CA GLN A 296 19.64 50.35 -0.62
C GLN A 296 19.98 50.19 0.87
N SER A 297 20.56 49.04 1.22
CA SER A 297 21.34 48.88 2.44
C SER A 297 22.79 49.20 2.08
N GLY A 298 23.33 50.20 2.77
CA GLY A 298 24.64 50.76 2.48
C GLY A 298 25.76 49.75 2.71
N ALA A 299 26.56 49.53 1.68
CA ALA A 299 27.94 49.12 1.84
C ALA A 299 28.81 50.37 1.78
N LYS A 300 29.50 50.66 2.89
CA LYS A 300 30.64 51.57 2.95
C LYS A 300 31.66 51.16 1.90
N ASN A 301 32.12 52.12 1.09
CA ASN A 301 33.42 52.05 0.44
C ASN A 301 34.08 53.43 0.56
N ASP A 302 35.28 53.42 1.12
CA ASP A 302 36.18 54.56 1.29
C ASP A 302 36.86 54.96 -0.04
N LYS A 303 37.13 56.28 -0.17
CA LYS A 303 37.99 56.99 -1.16
C LYS A 303 37.43 57.03 -2.60
N ASN A 304 37.42 58.14 -3.35
CA ASN A 304 38.28 59.33 -3.36
C ASN A 304 37.58 60.53 -4.05
N GLU A 305 38.21 61.70 -3.94
CA GLU A 305 37.74 63.09 -4.10
C GLU A 305 37.22 63.61 -5.46
N SER A 306 36.49 64.74 -5.34
CA SER A 306 36.49 65.98 -6.15
C SER A 306 35.65 66.11 -7.42
N ALA A 307 34.59 66.93 -7.37
CA ALA A 307 34.52 68.27 -8.00
C ALA A 307 33.11 68.90 -7.86
N LYS A 308 33.08 70.21 -7.58
CA LYS A 308 31.90 71.10 -7.49
C LYS A 308 31.26 71.36 -8.86
N ASN A 309 29.95 71.65 -8.89
CA ASN A 309 29.41 72.91 -9.42
C ASN A 309 27.91 73.10 -9.16
N ASP A 310 27.56 74.36 -8.89
CA ASP A 310 26.27 74.94 -8.49
C ASP A 310 25.29 75.22 -9.65
N LYS A 311 24.00 75.44 -9.26
CA LYS A 311 22.89 76.25 -9.83
C LYS A 311 21.60 75.43 -10.04
N GLN A 312 20.48 75.62 -9.33
CA GLN A 312 19.57 76.75 -9.06
C GLN A 312 18.33 76.79 -10.00
N ASP A 313 17.14 76.79 -9.37
CA ASP A 313 15.76 77.17 -9.81
C ASP A 313 15.04 76.34 -10.91
N SER A 314 13.73 76.01 -10.86
CA SER A 314 12.55 76.67 -10.28
C SER A 314 11.30 75.75 -10.19
N ASN A 315 10.46 76.03 -9.18
CA ASN A 315 9.00 75.85 -9.04
C ASN A 315 8.19 74.94 -9.99
N THR A 316 7.56 73.91 -9.42
CA THR A 316 6.08 73.77 -9.47
C THR A 316 5.59 72.95 -8.28
N GLN A 317 4.87 73.59 -7.35
CA GLN A 317 4.13 72.91 -6.30
C GLN A 317 2.98 72.12 -6.92
N VAL A 318 3.01 70.79 -6.80
CA VAL A 318 1.83 69.93 -6.94
C VAL A 318 1.68 69.14 -5.66
N ILE A 319 0.49 69.31 -5.09
CA ILE A 319 -0.04 68.77 -3.84
C ILE A 319 0.33 67.28 -3.66
N ASN A 320 0.85 66.96 -2.47
CA ASN A 320 1.04 65.59 -2.00
C ASN A 320 -0.22 64.73 -2.25
N PRO A 321 -0.11 63.55 -2.89
CA PRO A 321 -1.16 62.55 -2.75
C PRO A 321 -1.11 62.00 -1.33
N PRO A 322 -2.25 61.91 -0.60
CA PRO A 322 -2.27 61.28 0.71
C PRO A 322 -1.96 59.78 0.55
N ASN A 323 -1.02 59.30 1.37
CA ASN A 323 -0.71 57.91 1.70
C ASN A 323 -1.65 56.87 1.06
N SER A 324 -1.35 56.45 -0.17
CA SER A 324 -1.81 55.15 -0.65
C SER A 324 -0.88 54.12 -0.03
N GLY A 325 -1.32 53.51 1.08
CA GLY A 325 -0.70 52.27 1.55
C GLY A 325 -0.63 51.32 0.36
N GLN A 326 0.58 50.93 -0.05
CA GLN A 326 0.79 49.94 -1.11
C GLN A 326 0.01 48.69 -0.72
N LYS A 327 -1.12 48.46 -1.38
CA LYS A 327 -1.95 47.28 -1.18
C LYS A 327 -1.17 46.10 -1.72
N THR A 328 -0.88 45.13 -0.86
CA THR A 328 -0.11 43.94 -1.20
C THR A 328 -0.93 43.09 -2.16
N GLU A 329 -0.62 43.16 -3.45
CA GLU A 329 -1.11 42.18 -4.43
C GLU A 329 -0.58 40.80 -3.99
N ILE A 330 -1.49 39.85 -3.78
CA ILE A 330 -1.09 38.51 -3.29
C ILE A 330 -0.42 37.80 -4.45
N GLN A 331 0.92 37.86 -4.47
CA GLN A 331 1.67 37.16 -5.49
C GLN A 331 1.46 35.65 -5.34
N PRO A 332 1.32 34.93 -6.47
CA PRO A 332 1.22 33.48 -6.46
C PRO A 332 2.44 32.87 -5.75
N THR A 333 2.17 31.89 -4.88
CA THR A 333 3.21 31.16 -4.14
C THR A 333 4.08 30.39 -5.14
N GLN A 334 5.38 30.68 -5.19
CA GLN A 334 6.34 29.87 -5.95
C GLN A 334 6.70 28.66 -5.12
N VAL A 335 6.34 27.47 -5.61
CA VAL A 335 6.55 26.22 -4.88
C VAL A 335 7.63 25.36 -5.53
N ILE A 336 8.03 25.68 -6.76
CA ILE A 336 8.70 24.72 -7.65
C ILE A 336 10.10 25.20 -7.98
N ASP A 337 11.02 24.80 -7.11
CA ASP A 337 12.47 24.68 -7.39
C ASP A 337 12.94 23.23 -7.08
N GLY A 338 12.09 22.24 -7.37
CA GLY A 338 12.36 20.80 -7.20
C GLY A 338 11.44 20.08 -6.19
N PRO A 339 11.53 18.74 -6.08
CA PRO A 339 10.78 17.97 -5.09
C PRO A 339 11.31 18.26 -3.68
N PHE A 340 10.40 18.57 -2.76
CA PHE A 340 10.70 18.79 -1.35
C PHE A 340 9.69 18.05 -0.45
N ALA A 341 10.11 17.72 0.76
CA ALA A 341 9.26 17.05 1.75
C ALA A 341 8.29 18.03 2.41
N GLY A 342 7.03 17.60 2.57
CA GLY A 342 6.08 18.30 3.42
C GLY A 342 6.54 18.30 4.89
N GLY A 343 6.11 19.30 5.65
CA GLY A 343 6.34 19.37 7.09
C GLY A 343 5.74 18.16 7.81
N LYS A 344 6.26 17.85 9.00
CA LYS A 344 5.90 16.61 9.72
C LYS A 344 4.42 16.51 10.09
N ASP A 345 3.74 17.65 10.24
CA ASP A 345 2.33 17.76 10.61
C ASP A 345 1.37 17.86 9.41
N THR A 346 1.88 17.67 8.20
CA THR A 346 1.08 17.78 6.98
C THR A 346 0.26 16.52 6.70
N VAL A 347 -1.05 16.73 6.49
CA VAL A 347 -2.01 15.63 6.33
C VAL A 347 -2.94 15.92 5.15
N VAL A 348 -3.07 14.91 4.29
CA VAL A 348 -4.07 14.87 3.22
C VAL A 348 -5.02 13.71 3.52
N ASN A 349 -6.28 14.03 3.81
CA ASN A 349 -7.33 13.06 4.04
C ASN A 349 -8.25 13.00 2.83
N ILE A 350 -8.45 11.82 2.25
CA ILE A 350 -9.39 11.60 1.15
C ILE A 350 -10.33 10.48 1.53
N ASN A 351 -11.63 10.74 1.70
CA ASN A 351 -12.54 9.69 2.16
C ASN A 351 -12.83 8.63 1.08
N ARG A 352 -12.96 9.03 -0.19
CA ARG A 352 -13.19 8.12 -1.32
C ARG A 352 -12.53 8.62 -2.59
N ILE A 353 -11.89 7.73 -3.33
CA ILE A 353 -11.38 7.99 -4.68
C ILE A 353 -12.20 7.16 -5.67
N ASN A 354 -12.73 7.80 -6.72
CA ASN A 354 -13.28 7.13 -7.88
C ASN A 354 -12.47 7.50 -9.13
N THR A 355 -12.36 6.57 -10.07
CA THR A 355 -11.94 6.89 -11.43
C THR A 355 -13.14 6.76 -12.36
N ASN A 356 -13.37 7.77 -13.19
CA ASN A 356 -14.34 7.77 -14.26
C ASN A 356 -13.64 7.43 -15.58
N ALA A 357 -14.24 6.53 -16.35
CA ALA A 357 -13.70 6.08 -17.63
C ALA A 357 -14.82 6.07 -18.68
N ASP A 358 -14.43 6.23 -19.94
CA ASP A 358 -15.29 5.98 -21.09
C ASP A 358 -14.84 4.74 -21.89
N GLY A 359 -15.58 4.44 -22.95
CA GLY A 359 -15.35 3.30 -23.82
C GLY A 359 -14.13 3.43 -24.73
N THR A 360 -13.33 4.49 -24.62
CA THR A 360 -12.15 4.64 -25.48
C THR A 360 -11.07 3.62 -25.14
N ILE A 361 -10.31 3.23 -26.16
CA ILE A 361 -9.27 2.20 -26.08
C ILE A 361 -7.92 2.81 -26.44
N ARG A 362 -6.91 2.51 -25.62
CA ARG A 362 -5.52 2.89 -25.85
C ARG A 362 -4.61 1.71 -25.55
N VAL A 363 -3.58 1.52 -26.37
CA VAL A 363 -2.51 0.53 -26.11
C VAL A 363 -1.84 0.87 -24.78
N GLY A 364 -1.76 -0.11 -23.87
CA GLY A 364 -1.26 0.08 -22.51
C GLY A 364 -2.27 0.68 -21.52
N GLY A 365 -3.48 1.00 -21.97
CA GLY A 365 -4.54 1.54 -21.12
C GLY A 365 -4.42 3.04 -20.83
N TYR A 366 -5.20 3.49 -19.84
CA TYR A 366 -5.12 4.85 -19.31
C TYR A 366 -4.72 4.84 -17.84
N LYS A 367 -4.04 5.89 -17.39
CA LYS A 367 -3.55 6.04 -16.03
C LYS A 367 -4.06 7.35 -15.44
N ALA A 368 -4.87 7.25 -14.39
CA ALA A 368 -5.18 8.36 -13.50
C ALA A 368 -4.14 8.40 -12.37
N SER A 369 -3.81 9.59 -11.87
CA SER A 369 -2.81 9.73 -10.81
C SER A 369 -3.17 10.77 -9.76
N LEU A 370 -2.88 10.43 -8.50
CA LEU A 370 -2.85 11.33 -7.36
C LEU A 370 -1.42 11.32 -6.80
N THR A 371 -0.79 12.48 -6.73
CA THR A 371 0.55 12.63 -6.17
C THR A 371 0.53 13.67 -5.06
N THR A 372 1.19 13.38 -3.94
CA THR A 372 1.38 14.32 -2.83
C THR A 372 2.78 14.20 -2.22
N ASN A 373 3.22 15.23 -1.50
CA ASN A 373 4.44 15.21 -0.69
C ASN A 373 4.16 15.34 0.82
N ALA A 374 2.91 15.20 1.26
CA ALA A 374 2.53 15.29 2.66
C ALA A 374 3.17 14.18 3.51
N ALA A 375 3.38 14.43 4.80
CA ALA A 375 3.87 13.41 5.73
C ALA A 375 2.89 12.21 5.83
N HIS A 376 1.58 12.49 5.72
CA HIS A 376 0.54 11.47 5.77
C HIS A 376 -0.51 11.66 4.68
N LEU A 377 -0.69 10.62 3.85
CA LEU A 377 -1.85 10.46 2.97
C LEU A 377 -2.78 9.38 3.55
N HIS A 378 -3.97 9.78 3.97
CA HIS A 378 -4.98 8.88 4.51
C HIS A 378 -6.16 8.75 3.54
N ILE A 379 -6.44 7.51 3.13
CA ILE A 379 -7.62 7.14 2.36
C ILE A 379 -8.62 6.48 3.30
N GLY A 380 -9.75 7.14 3.51
CA GLY A 380 -10.78 6.74 4.47
C GLY A 380 -11.57 5.50 4.06
N LYS A 381 -12.61 5.21 4.86
CA LYS A 381 -13.46 4.01 4.73
C LYS A 381 -14.22 3.92 3.39
N GLY A 382 -14.40 5.03 2.68
CA GLY A 382 -14.96 5.01 1.33
C GLY A 382 -14.11 4.17 0.36
N GLY A 383 -12.80 4.10 0.60
CA GLY A 383 -11.86 3.30 -0.17
C GLY A 383 -11.67 3.84 -1.58
N ILE A 384 -11.32 2.93 -2.50
CA ILE A 384 -10.97 3.27 -3.87
C ILE A 384 -11.88 2.49 -4.82
N ASN A 385 -12.40 3.18 -5.84
CA ASN A 385 -13.11 2.57 -6.95
C ASN A 385 -12.43 2.91 -8.29
N LEU A 386 -12.00 1.89 -9.01
CA LEU A 386 -11.44 2.01 -10.34
C LEU A 386 -12.49 1.55 -11.37
N SER A 387 -13.03 2.48 -12.16
CA SER A 387 -13.83 2.09 -13.33
C SER A 387 -12.92 1.49 -14.39
N ASN A 388 -13.29 0.31 -14.89
CA ASN A 388 -12.53 -0.45 -15.87
C ASN A 388 -13.46 -0.99 -16.95
N GLN A 389 -13.08 -0.82 -18.22
CA GLN A 389 -13.93 -1.15 -19.37
C GLN A 389 -13.19 -2.00 -20.41
N ALA A 390 -13.12 -1.57 -21.67
CA ALA A 390 -12.59 -2.40 -22.77
C ALA A 390 -11.05 -2.42 -22.83
N SER A 391 -10.37 -1.42 -22.28
CA SER A 391 -8.91 -1.39 -22.15
C SER A 391 -8.51 -1.17 -20.70
N GLY A 392 -7.29 -1.61 -20.37
CA GLY A 392 -6.80 -1.55 -18.99
C GLY A 392 -6.87 -0.15 -18.40
N ARG A 393 -7.15 -0.08 -17.11
CA ARG A 393 -7.19 1.17 -16.35
C ARG A 393 -6.24 1.05 -15.18
N SER A 394 -5.47 2.10 -14.95
CA SER A 394 -4.55 2.20 -13.82
C SER A 394 -4.88 3.40 -12.96
N LEU A 395 -4.80 3.22 -11.65
CA LEU A 395 -4.77 4.31 -10.69
C LEU A 395 -3.44 4.29 -9.96
N LEU A 396 -2.69 5.38 -10.08
CA LEU A 396 -1.48 5.64 -9.31
C LEU A 396 -1.82 6.53 -8.11
N VAL A 397 -1.53 6.05 -6.90
CA VAL A 397 -1.57 6.82 -5.66
C VAL A 397 -0.15 6.92 -5.12
N GLU A 398 0.43 8.11 -5.19
CA GLU A 398 1.83 8.36 -4.85
C GLU A 398 1.96 9.39 -3.73
N ASN A 399 2.69 9.02 -2.69
CA ASN A 399 3.21 9.95 -1.69
C ASN A 399 4.74 9.97 -1.82
N LEU A 400 5.28 11.10 -2.24
CA LEU A 400 6.70 11.29 -2.54
C LEU A 400 7.57 11.15 -1.29
N THR A 401 7.12 11.62 -0.14
CA THR A 401 8.00 11.69 1.05
C THR A 401 7.44 11.01 2.29
N GLY A 402 6.11 10.91 2.38
CA GLY A 402 5.43 10.37 3.55
C GLY A 402 4.80 9.00 3.35
N ASN A 403 3.92 8.67 4.29
CA ASN A 403 3.24 7.39 4.38
C ASN A 403 1.92 7.39 3.58
N ILE A 404 1.45 6.19 3.24
CA ILE A 404 0.10 5.95 2.71
C ILE A 404 -0.64 5.04 3.68
N THR A 405 -1.85 5.41 4.09
CA THR A 405 -2.76 4.54 4.84
C THR A 405 -4.08 4.43 4.12
N VAL A 406 -4.56 3.20 3.91
CA VAL A 406 -5.84 2.91 3.26
C VAL A 406 -6.71 2.09 4.22
N ASP A 407 -7.83 2.69 4.65
CA ASP A 407 -8.77 2.09 5.61
C ASP A 407 -10.03 1.51 4.96
N GLY A 408 -10.23 1.78 3.66
CA GLY A 408 -11.35 1.27 2.87
C GLY A 408 -10.95 0.16 1.89
N PRO A 409 -11.92 -0.52 1.27
CA PRO A 409 -11.64 -1.59 0.32
C PRO A 409 -11.26 -1.04 -1.06
N LEU A 410 -10.61 -1.90 -1.86
CA LEU A 410 -10.35 -1.66 -3.27
C LEU A 410 -11.49 -2.27 -4.10
N ARG A 411 -12.07 -1.46 -5.00
CA ARG A 411 -13.19 -1.86 -5.86
C ARG A 411 -12.84 -1.64 -7.32
N VAL A 412 -13.31 -2.55 -8.15
CA VAL A 412 -13.34 -2.38 -9.60
C VAL A 412 -14.80 -2.34 -10.01
N ASN A 413 -15.21 -1.34 -10.80
CA ASN A 413 -16.60 -1.16 -11.22
C ASN A 413 -17.62 -1.17 -10.07
N ASN A 414 -17.28 -0.48 -8.98
CA ASN A 414 -18.05 -0.36 -7.73
C ASN A 414 -18.24 -1.67 -6.95
N GLN A 415 -17.52 -2.74 -7.29
CA GLN A 415 -17.63 -4.04 -6.61
C GLN A 415 -16.31 -4.45 -5.95
N VAL A 416 -16.38 -4.92 -4.71
CA VAL A 416 -15.26 -5.58 -4.01
C VAL A 416 -15.07 -6.97 -4.63
N GLY A 417 -13.83 -7.35 -4.95
CA GLY A 417 -13.58 -8.55 -5.75
C GLY A 417 -14.04 -8.42 -7.21
N GLY A 418 -14.32 -7.19 -7.68
CA GLY A 418 -14.70 -6.93 -9.06
C GLY A 418 -13.68 -7.50 -10.05
N TYR A 419 -14.18 -7.99 -11.19
CA TYR A 419 -13.40 -8.71 -12.20
C TYR A 419 -13.04 -7.81 -13.38
N ALA A 420 -11.93 -8.13 -14.02
CA ALA A 420 -11.48 -7.55 -15.28
C ALA A 420 -11.36 -8.64 -16.37
N LEU A 421 -11.11 -8.22 -17.61
CA LEU A 421 -10.94 -9.12 -18.76
C LEU A 421 -9.48 -9.19 -19.18
N ALA A 422 -9.11 -10.26 -19.88
CA ALA A 422 -7.79 -10.37 -20.52
C ALA A 422 -7.59 -9.18 -21.49
N GLY A 423 -6.44 -8.52 -21.43
CA GLY A 423 -6.16 -7.29 -22.21
C GLY A 423 -6.76 -6.01 -21.63
N SER A 424 -7.60 -6.11 -20.60
CA SER A 424 -8.21 -4.98 -19.88
C SER A 424 -7.98 -5.09 -18.37
N SER A 425 -6.73 -5.26 -17.94
CA SER A 425 -6.43 -5.38 -16.51
C SER A 425 -6.74 -4.08 -15.76
N ALA A 426 -7.26 -4.23 -14.54
CA ALA A 426 -7.41 -3.11 -13.61
C ALA A 426 -6.17 -3.08 -12.70
N ASN A 427 -5.44 -1.97 -12.64
CA ASN A 427 -4.16 -1.89 -11.95
C ASN A 427 -4.21 -0.82 -10.85
N PHE A 428 -4.02 -1.24 -9.60
CA PHE A 428 -3.79 -0.35 -8.47
C PHE A 428 -2.29 -0.22 -8.24
N GLU A 429 -1.76 1.00 -8.27
CA GLU A 429 -0.35 1.29 -8.05
C GLU A 429 -0.21 2.24 -6.86
N PHE A 430 0.52 1.83 -5.81
CA PHE A 430 0.81 2.65 -4.64
C PHE A 430 2.31 2.87 -4.51
N LYS A 431 2.71 4.11 -4.23
CA LYS A 431 4.11 4.47 -3.98
C LYS A 431 4.22 5.31 -2.73
N ALA A 432 4.87 4.81 -1.69
CA ALA A 432 5.02 5.51 -0.41
C ALA A 432 6.48 5.87 -0.14
N GLY A 433 6.75 7.15 0.13
CA GLY A 433 8.10 7.68 0.37
C GLY A 433 9.04 7.47 -0.82
N THR A 434 8.58 7.74 -2.04
CA THR A 434 9.37 7.57 -3.27
C THR A 434 10.74 8.24 -3.21
N ASP A 435 10.84 9.45 -2.65
CA ASP A 435 12.06 10.25 -2.60
C ASP A 435 12.84 10.00 -1.31
N THR A 436 12.14 9.77 -0.19
CA THR A 436 12.76 9.49 1.13
C THR A 436 13.24 8.06 1.28
N LYS A 437 12.71 7.14 0.46
CA LYS A 437 12.93 5.68 0.52
C LYS A 437 12.61 5.06 1.89
N ASN A 438 11.80 5.75 2.70
CA ASN A 438 11.46 5.35 4.06
C ASN A 438 9.93 5.40 4.32
N GLY A 439 9.11 5.45 3.27
CA GLY A 439 7.67 5.49 3.40
C GLY A 439 7.06 4.14 3.74
N THR A 440 6.05 4.13 4.59
CA THR A 440 5.25 2.94 4.90
C THR A 440 3.91 3.00 4.16
N ALA A 441 3.52 1.88 3.53
CA ALA A 441 2.19 1.69 2.98
C ALA A 441 1.39 0.72 3.87
N THR A 442 0.30 1.19 4.46
CA THR A 442 -0.52 0.40 5.40
C THR A 442 -1.94 0.25 4.88
N PHE A 443 -2.40 -1.00 4.79
CA PHE A 443 -3.75 -1.36 4.38
C PHE A 443 -4.47 -2.04 5.54
N ASN A 444 -5.32 -1.27 6.22
CA ASN A 444 -6.04 -1.71 7.42
C ASN A 444 -7.34 -2.47 7.10
N ASN A 445 -7.77 -2.46 5.84
CA ASN A 445 -8.92 -3.23 5.36
C ASN A 445 -8.46 -4.53 4.69
N ASP A 446 -9.33 -5.55 4.69
CA ASP A 446 -9.08 -6.75 3.90
C ASP A 446 -9.27 -6.41 2.41
N ILE A 447 -8.30 -6.76 1.57
CA ILE A 447 -8.32 -6.50 0.14
C ILE A 447 -8.80 -7.75 -0.59
N SER A 448 -9.80 -7.61 -1.48
CA SER A 448 -10.23 -8.70 -2.37
C SER A 448 -10.12 -8.26 -3.82
N LEU A 449 -9.33 -8.98 -4.61
CA LEU A 449 -9.07 -8.68 -6.02
C LEU A 449 -9.65 -9.80 -6.90
N GLY A 450 -10.55 -9.43 -7.82
CA GLY A 450 -11.09 -10.36 -8.81
C GLY A 450 -10.09 -10.68 -9.93
N ARG A 451 -10.51 -11.43 -10.94
CA ARG A 451 -9.65 -11.89 -12.05
C ARG A 451 -9.05 -10.71 -12.83
N PHE A 452 -7.77 -10.80 -13.23
CA PHE A 452 -7.03 -9.76 -13.96
C PHE A 452 -6.96 -8.39 -13.27
N VAL A 453 -7.07 -8.36 -11.94
CA VAL A 453 -6.86 -7.16 -11.13
C VAL A 453 -5.48 -7.24 -10.48
N ASN A 454 -4.67 -6.22 -10.69
CA ASN A 454 -3.28 -6.15 -10.22
C ASN A 454 -3.13 -5.12 -9.11
N LEU A 455 -2.23 -5.42 -8.17
CA LEU A 455 -1.82 -4.53 -7.09
C LEU A 455 -0.30 -4.42 -7.11
N LYS A 456 0.20 -3.21 -7.26
CA LYS A 456 1.63 -2.88 -7.14
C LYS A 456 1.82 -1.95 -5.96
N VAL A 457 2.78 -2.26 -5.09
CA VAL A 457 3.18 -1.40 -3.98
C VAL A 457 4.69 -1.24 -3.95
N ASP A 458 5.16 0.00 -4.06
CA ASP A 458 6.55 0.39 -3.87
C ASP A 458 6.65 1.22 -2.57
N ALA A 459 7.40 0.73 -1.57
CA ALA A 459 7.50 1.35 -0.25
C ALA A 459 8.78 0.89 0.47
N HIS A 460 9.08 1.44 1.65
CA HIS A 460 10.07 0.83 2.54
C HIS A 460 9.51 -0.44 3.19
N THR A 461 8.37 -0.29 3.85
CA THR A 461 7.62 -1.37 4.48
C THR A 461 6.18 -1.33 3.99
N ALA A 462 5.59 -2.50 3.71
CA ALA A 462 4.19 -2.63 3.33
C ALA A 462 3.46 -3.55 4.31
N ASN A 463 2.39 -3.05 4.94
CA ASN A 463 1.61 -3.76 5.95
C ASN A 463 0.19 -4.02 5.47
N PHE A 464 -0.27 -5.26 5.54
CA PHE A 464 -1.59 -5.68 5.08
C PHE A 464 -2.31 -6.51 6.16
N LYS A 465 -3.58 -6.17 6.39
CA LYS A 465 -4.47 -7.02 7.19
C LYS A 465 -4.80 -8.35 6.49
N GLY A 466 -5.15 -8.29 5.21
CA GLY A 466 -5.49 -9.47 4.43
C GLY A 466 -5.55 -9.17 2.94
N ILE A 467 -5.14 -10.13 2.12
CA ILE A 467 -5.25 -10.08 0.66
C ILE A 467 -5.87 -11.39 0.17
N ASP A 468 -6.99 -11.29 -0.55
CA ASP A 468 -7.67 -12.41 -1.17
C ASP A 468 -7.71 -12.24 -2.69
N THR A 469 -6.96 -13.09 -3.38
CA THR A 469 -6.97 -13.27 -4.84
C THR A 469 -7.53 -14.64 -5.24
N GLY A 470 -8.03 -15.42 -4.27
CA GLY A 470 -8.43 -16.81 -4.45
C GLY A 470 -9.71 -17.00 -5.26
N ASN A 471 -10.60 -16.00 -5.30
CA ASN A 471 -11.82 -16.02 -6.11
C ASN A 471 -11.61 -15.45 -7.53
N GLY A 472 -10.43 -14.88 -7.81
CA GLY A 472 -10.10 -14.22 -9.07
C GLY A 472 -9.35 -15.14 -10.03
N GLY A 473 -8.02 -15.06 -9.97
CA GLY A 473 -7.08 -15.72 -10.87
C GLY A 473 -6.42 -14.75 -11.85
N PHE A 474 -5.19 -15.03 -12.27
CA PHE A 474 -4.38 -14.15 -13.12
C PHE A 474 -4.12 -12.77 -12.50
N ASN A 475 -3.96 -12.74 -11.19
CA ASN A 475 -3.60 -11.54 -10.43
C ASN A 475 -2.09 -11.37 -10.38
N THR A 476 -1.62 -10.13 -10.41
CA THR A 476 -0.24 -9.78 -10.05
C THR A 476 -0.23 -8.93 -8.77
N LEU A 477 0.39 -9.47 -7.73
CA LEU A 477 0.79 -8.77 -6.51
C LEU A 477 2.27 -8.43 -6.65
N ASP A 478 2.56 -7.21 -7.11
CA ASP A 478 3.92 -6.73 -7.31
C ASP A 478 4.40 -5.90 -6.11
N PHE A 479 5.21 -6.54 -5.27
CA PHE A 479 5.90 -5.93 -4.13
C PHE A 479 7.42 -5.89 -4.35
N SER A 480 7.88 -5.97 -5.60
CA SER A 480 9.31 -5.97 -5.94
C SER A 480 10.01 -4.65 -5.59
N GLY A 481 9.24 -3.56 -5.51
CA GLY A 481 9.68 -2.23 -5.07
C GLY A 481 9.66 -2.02 -3.56
N VAL A 482 9.28 -3.03 -2.76
CA VAL A 482 9.40 -2.96 -1.30
C VAL A 482 10.85 -3.22 -0.88
N THR A 483 11.46 -2.28 -0.15
CA THR A 483 12.91 -2.31 0.13
C THR A 483 13.30 -3.02 1.42
N ASP A 484 12.45 -3.02 2.44
CA ASP A 484 12.68 -3.73 3.70
C ASP A 484 11.81 -4.99 3.80
N LYS A 485 10.50 -4.84 4.07
CA LYS A 485 9.64 -5.99 4.39
C LYS A 485 8.18 -5.81 4.00
N VAL A 486 7.58 -6.91 3.54
CA VAL A 486 6.13 -7.04 3.36
C VAL A 486 5.55 -7.87 4.50
N ASN A 487 4.61 -7.30 5.26
CA ASN A 487 3.90 -8.01 6.33
C ASN A 487 2.44 -8.21 5.91
N ILE A 488 2.01 -9.47 5.80
CA ILE A 488 0.63 -9.82 5.45
C ILE A 488 0.07 -10.75 6.52
N ASN A 489 -1.03 -10.36 7.17
CA ASN A 489 -1.62 -11.22 8.19
C ASN A 489 -2.37 -12.42 7.57
N LYS A 490 -3.06 -12.25 6.43
CA LYS A 490 -3.65 -13.38 5.69
C LYS A 490 -3.52 -13.21 4.19
N LEU A 491 -3.00 -14.22 3.49
CA LEU A 491 -2.88 -14.25 2.04
C LEU A 491 -3.63 -15.46 1.50
N ILE A 492 -4.67 -15.24 0.69
CA ILE A 492 -5.41 -16.29 -0.01
C ILE A 492 -5.11 -16.16 -1.50
N THR A 493 -4.55 -17.21 -2.10
CA THR A 493 -4.14 -17.21 -3.51
C THR A 493 -4.70 -18.41 -4.27
N ALA A 494 -4.73 -18.29 -5.59
CA ALA A 494 -4.98 -19.42 -6.48
C ALA A 494 -4.04 -19.36 -7.69
N SER A 495 -4.40 -18.58 -8.72
CA SER A 495 -3.52 -18.21 -9.84
C SER A 495 -3.03 -16.78 -9.62
N THR A 496 -1.89 -16.63 -8.96
CA THR A 496 -1.40 -15.32 -8.49
C THR A 496 0.11 -15.23 -8.60
N ASN A 497 0.59 -14.21 -9.30
CA ASN A 497 2.00 -13.85 -9.32
C ASN A 497 2.30 -12.96 -8.11
N VAL A 498 3.16 -13.42 -7.21
CA VAL A 498 3.57 -12.71 -5.99
C VAL A 498 5.05 -12.36 -6.11
N ALA A 499 5.34 -11.14 -6.57
CA ALA A 499 6.72 -10.66 -6.69
C ALA A 499 7.14 -10.01 -5.38
N VAL A 500 7.87 -10.74 -4.53
CA VAL A 500 8.28 -10.26 -3.19
C VAL A 500 9.67 -10.78 -2.82
N LYS A 501 10.47 -9.94 -2.15
CA LYS A 501 11.87 -10.24 -1.79
C LYS A 501 12.09 -10.64 -0.33
N ASN A 502 11.38 -10.00 0.60
CA ASN A 502 11.47 -10.28 2.04
C ASN A 502 10.09 -10.06 2.67
N PHE A 503 9.59 -11.06 3.37
CA PHE A 503 8.22 -11.01 3.89
C PHE A 503 8.01 -11.79 5.18
N ASN A 504 6.94 -11.42 5.88
CA ASN A 504 6.29 -12.23 6.89
C ASN A 504 4.81 -12.39 6.53
N ILE A 505 4.39 -13.62 6.22
CA ILE A 505 2.99 -13.96 6.01
C ILE A 505 2.52 -14.80 7.19
N ASN A 506 1.55 -14.32 7.96
CA ASN A 506 1.07 -15.07 9.12
C ASN A 506 0.24 -16.31 8.70
N GLU A 507 -0.68 -16.17 7.75
CA GLU A 507 -1.43 -17.30 7.17
C GLU A 507 -1.45 -17.24 5.64
N LEU A 508 -0.92 -18.27 4.98
CA LEU A 508 -1.02 -18.49 3.53
C LEU A 508 -2.02 -19.62 3.25
N VAL A 509 -3.10 -19.30 2.51
CA VAL A 509 -4.08 -20.27 2.02
C VAL A 509 -3.94 -20.41 0.51
N VAL A 510 -3.71 -21.63 0.04
CA VAL A 510 -3.46 -21.92 -1.37
C VAL A 510 -4.63 -22.71 -1.93
N LYS A 511 -5.45 -22.05 -2.75
CA LYS A 511 -6.58 -22.63 -3.46
C LYS A 511 -6.17 -23.23 -4.80
N THR A 512 -7.09 -23.98 -5.40
CA THR A 512 -6.99 -24.50 -6.77
C THR A 512 -8.07 -23.92 -7.67
N ASN A 513 -7.78 -23.72 -8.96
CA ASN A 513 -8.69 -23.09 -9.92
C ASN A 513 -9.42 -24.11 -10.82
N GLY A 514 -10.21 -24.99 -10.22
CA GLY A 514 -11.01 -25.96 -10.96
C GLY A 514 -10.13 -27.00 -11.69
N ILE A 515 -10.27 -27.11 -13.01
CA ILE A 515 -9.59 -28.13 -13.84
C ILE A 515 -8.43 -27.61 -14.69
N SER A 516 -8.28 -26.29 -14.80
CA SER A 516 -7.21 -25.68 -15.60
C SER A 516 -5.83 -25.99 -15.04
N VAL A 517 -4.87 -26.30 -15.90
CA VAL A 517 -3.45 -26.50 -15.52
C VAL A 517 -2.60 -25.33 -15.99
N GLY A 518 -1.48 -25.08 -15.30
CA GLY A 518 -0.63 -23.91 -15.55
C GLY A 518 -1.03 -22.65 -14.76
N GLU A 519 -2.07 -22.77 -13.92
CA GLU A 519 -2.54 -21.75 -12.99
C GLU A 519 -2.03 -22.08 -11.57
N TYR A 520 -1.25 -21.19 -10.97
CA TYR A 520 -0.64 -21.43 -9.66
C TYR A 520 -0.22 -20.13 -8.96
N THR A 521 0.10 -20.24 -7.68
CA THR A 521 0.72 -19.18 -6.90
C THR A 521 2.22 -19.20 -7.18
N HIS A 522 2.73 -18.13 -7.78
CA HIS A 522 4.12 -18.02 -8.18
C HIS A 522 4.83 -16.94 -7.38
N PHE A 523 5.72 -17.32 -6.49
CA PHE A 523 6.68 -16.40 -5.88
C PHE A 523 7.78 -16.12 -6.91
N SER A 524 7.63 -15.04 -7.66
CA SER A 524 8.37 -14.79 -8.90
C SER A 524 9.65 -13.98 -8.73
N GLU A 525 10.08 -13.75 -7.48
CA GLU A 525 11.34 -13.12 -7.14
C GLU A 525 12.16 -13.99 -6.19
N ASP A 526 13.42 -13.63 -5.99
CA ASP A 526 14.25 -14.23 -4.96
C ASP A 526 13.74 -13.79 -3.57
N ILE A 527 13.33 -14.75 -2.75
CA ILE A 527 12.74 -14.49 -1.41
C ILE A 527 13.77 -14.24 -0.31
N GLY A 528 15.06 -14.15 -0.65
CA GLY A 528 16.14 -13.88 0.29
C GLY A 528 16.31 -14.98 1.34
N SER A 529 16.71 -14.57 2.55
CA SER A 529 17.04 -15.47 3.67
C SER A 529 16.24 -15.23 4.94
N GLN A 530 15.43 -14.17 4.98
CA GLN A 530 14.67 -13.73 6.16
C GLN A 530 13.16 -13.91 6.00
N SER A 531 12.72 -14.51 4.89
CA SER A 531 11.32 -14.73 4.60
C SER A 531 10.72 -15.81 5.51
N ARG A 532 9.50 -15.54 6.00
CA ARG A 532 8.79 -16.39 6.94
C ARG A 532 7.32 -16.53 6.55
N ILE A 533 6.78 -17.74 6.70
CA ILE A 533 5.35 -17.99 6.68
C ILE A 533 4.98 -18.72 7.96
N ASN A 534 4.16 -18.14 8.84
CA ASN A 534 3.85 -18.83 10.09
C ASN A 534 2.97 -20.06 9.82
N THR A 535 1.93 -19.94 9.00
CA THR A 535 1.05 -21.07 8.65
C THR A 535 0.84 -21.17 7.15
N VAL A 536 1.12 -22.34 6.57
CA VAL A 536 0.73 -22.71 5.19
C VAL A 536 -0.44 -23.69 5.25
N ARG A 537 -1.52 -23.40 4.50
CA ARG A 537 -2.66 -24.29 4.31
C ARG A 537 -2.92 -24.48 2.84
N LEU A 538 -2.64 -25.67 2.33
CA LEU A 538 -3.14 -26.06 1.01
C LEU A 538 -4.61 -26.44 1.14
N GLU A 539 -5.47 -26.00 0.22
CA GLU A 539 -6.84 -26.51 0.10
C GLU A 539 -6.85 -27.75 -0.81
N THR A 540 -7.83 -28.63 -0.58
CA THR A 540 -8.06 -29.82 -1.42
C THR A 540 -8.38 -29.39 -2.85
N GLY A 541 -7.60 -29.91 -3.79
CA GLY A 541 -7.79 -29.67 -5.21
C GLY A 541 -8.77 -30.63 -5.88
N THR A 542 -8.93 -30.46 -7.19
CA THR A 542 -9.75 -31.34 -8.02
C THR A 542 -9.10 -32.73 -8.16
N ARG A 543 -9.87 -33.79 -7.91
CA ARG A 543 -9.38 -35.17 -7.93
C ARG A 543 -8.62 -35.51 -9.21
N SER A 544 -7.51 -36.22 -9.07
CA SER A 544 -6.66 -36.76 -10.15
C SER A 544 -5.84 -35.74 -10.94
N ILE A 545 -5.95 -34.44 -10.65
CA ILE A 545 -5.19 -33.38 -11.34
C ILE A 545 -4.55 -32.42 -10.33
N PHE A 546 -3.44 -31.80 -10.71
CA PHE A 546 -2.77 -30.78 -9.89
C PHE A 546 -2.97 -29.41 -10.57
N SER A 547 -4.18 -28.87 -10.47
CA SER A 547 -4.62 -27.61 -11.10
C SER A 547 -4.31 -26.34 -10.31
N GLY A 548 -3.66 -26.49 -9.14
CA GLY A 548 -3.20 -25.39 -8.32
C GLY A 548 -2.07 -25.83 -7.40
N GLY A 549 -1.27 -24.86 -6.96
CA GLY A 549 -0.13 -25.07 -6.10
C GLY A 549 0.73 -23.82 -5.94
N VAL A 550 1.84 -23.99 -5.25
CA VAL A 550 2.84 -22.93 -5.04
C VAL A 550 4.13 -23.30 -5.74
N LYS A 551 4.75 -22.31 -6.38
CA LYS A 551 6.08 -22.42 -6.98
C LYS A 551 6.93 -21.20 -6.62
N PHE A 552 8.22 -21.43 -6.39
CA PHE A 552 9.19 -20.37 -6.11
C PHE A 552 10.22 -20.25 -7.25
N LYS A 553 10.58 -19.01 -7.60
CA LYS A 553 11.69 -18.72 -8.52
C LYS A 553 13.05 -19.01 -7.88
N GLY A 554 13.27 -18.56 -6.64
CA GLY A 554 14.53 -18.75 -5.92
C GLY A 554 14.50 -18.19 -4.49
N GLY A 555 15.53 -18.54 -3.71
CA GLY A 555 15.78 -17.98 -2.38
C GLY A 555 16.74 -18.83 -1.55
N GLU A 556 17.35 -18.23 -0.52
CA GLU A 556 18.32 -18.91 0.34
C GLU A 556 17.63 -19.66 1.49
N LYS A 557 16.64 -19.04 2.15
CA LYS A 557 15.96 -19.64 3.29
C LYS A 557 14.50 -19.20 3.41
N LEU A 558 13.61 -20.17 3.64
CA LEU A 558 12.22 -19.96 4.02
C LEU A 558 11.93 -20.68 5.34
N VAL A 559 11.49 -19.94 6.35
CA VAL A 559 11.03 -20.52 7.62
C VAL A 559 9.52 -20.67 7.61
N ILE A 560 9.03 -21.87 7.90
CA ILE A 560 7.62 -22.18 8.03
C ILE A 560 7.36 -22.75 9.43
N ASP A 561 6.38 -22.22 10.17
CA ASP A 561 6.09 -22.79 11.48
C ASP A 561 5.18 -24.03 11.36
N GLU A 562 4.02 -23.87 10.75
CA GLU A 562 3.05 -24.94 10.53
C GLU A 562 2.72 -25.10 9.04
N PHE A 563 2.75 -26.33 8.55
CA PHE A 563 2.45 -26.68 7.17
C PHE A 563 1.35 -27.74 7.13
N TYR A 564 0.23 -27.41 6.48
CA TYR A 564 -0.90 -28.31 6.26
C TYR A 564 -1.04 -28.65 4.77
N TYR A 565 -0.69 -29.88 4.40
CA TYR A 565 -0.81 -30.36 3.02
C TYR A 565 -2.20 -30.93 2.74
N SER A 566 -2.66 -30.77 1.49
CA SER A 566 -3.95 -31.28 1.02
C SER A 566 -3.79 -32.03 -0.30
N PRO A 567 -4.67 -33.02 -0.59
CA PRO A 567 -4.60 -33.77 -1.83
C PRO A 567 -4.88 -32.89 -3.05
N TRP A 568 -4.27 -33.27 -4.18
CA TRP A 568 -4.43 -32.64 -5.50
C TRP A 568 -3.97 -31.18 -5.57
N ASN A 569 -3.06 -30.83 -4.66
CA ASN A 569 -2.38 -29.55 -4.59
C ASN A 569 -0.87 -29.80 -4.43
N TYR A 570 -0.03 -28.81 -4.72
CA TYR A 570 1.41 -28.97 -4.66
C TYR A 570 2.12 -27.78 -4.03
N PHE A 571 3.27 -28.04 -3.43
CA PHE A 571 4.19 -27.05 -2.90
C PHE A 571 5.59 -27.33 -3.45
N ASP A 572 6.02 -26.50 -4.39
CA ASP A 572 7.27 -26.62 -5.12
C ASP A 572 8.31 -25.58 -4.64
N ALA A 573 9.10 -25.97 -3.65
CA ALA A 573 10.19 -25.19 -3.08
C ALA A 573 11.57 -25.74 -3.48
N ARG A 574 11.70 -26.40 -4.64
CA ARG A 574 12.98 -26.93 -5.15
C ARG A 574 14.02 -25.86 -5.45
N ASN A 575 13.59 -24.61 -5.68
CA ASN A 575 14.50 -23.49 -5.91
C ASN A 575 14.81 -22.68 -4.64
N ILE A 576 14.20 -23.04 -3.49
CA ILE A 576 14.60 -22.48 -2.21
C ILE A 576 15.66 -23.39 -1.63
N LYS A 577 16.86 -22.87 -1.39
CA LYS A 577 17.98 -23.69 -0.96
C LYS A 577 17.67 -24.42 0.35
N ASN A 578 17.14 -23.71 1.35
CA ASN A 578 16.79 -24.27 2.66
C ASN A 578 15.35 -23.93 3.07
N VAL A 579 14.54 -24.94 3.34
CA VAL A 579 13.24 -24.77 4.02
C VAL A 579 13.35 -25.34 5.43
N GLU A 580 12.88 -24.59 6.42
CA GLU A 580 12.85 -25.01 7.81
C GLU A 580 11.42 -25.07 8.33
N ILE A 581 11.01 -26.22 8.88
CA ILE A 581 9.75 -26.42 9.60
C ILE A 581 10.02 -26.32 11.10
N THR A 582 9.43 -25.36 11.81
CA THR A 582 9.75 -25.13 13.24
C THR A 582 8.76 -25.77 14.21
N ARG A 583 7.52 -26.07 13.79
CA ARG A 583 6.48 -26.65 14.66
C ARG A 583 5.83 -27.89 14.09
N LYS A 584 5.22 -27.82 12.90
CA LYS A 584 4.40 -28.93 12.40
C LYS A 584 4.37 -29.03 10.88
N LEU A 585 4.46 -30.24 10.34
CA LEU A 585 4.11 -30.59 8.96
C LEU A 585 3.12 -31.74 9.02
N ALA A 586 1.87 -31.53 8.60
CA ALA A 586 0.81 -32.51 8.70
C ALA A 586 -0.22 -32.40 7.57
N SER A 587 -1.10 -33.38 7.45
CA SER A 587 -2.25 -33.27 6.54
C SER A 587 -3.26 -32.25 7.09
N SER A 588 -3.96 -31.56 6.19
CA SER A 588 -5.17 -30.80 6.52
C SER A 588 -6.29 -31.69 7.10
N THR A 589 -6.26 -32.99 6.82
CA THR A 589 -7.14 -34.02 7.39
C THR A 589 -6.31 -35.05 8.16
N PRO A 590 -5.80 -34.71 9.37
CA PRO A 590 -4.78 -35.51 10.06
C PRO A 590 -5.26 -36.91 10.48
N GLU A 591 -6.55 -37.08 10.80
CA GLU A 591 -7.11 -38.37 11.22
C GLU A 591 -7.22 -39.36 10.05
N ASN A 592 -7.56 -38.86 8.86
CA ASN A 592 -7.77 -39.67 7.68
C ASN A 592 -7.20 -39.00 6.42
N PRO A 593 -5.86 -38.95 6.28
CA PRO A 593 -5.23 -38.45 5.08
C PRO A 593 -5.55 -39.38 3.89
N TRP A 594 -5.75 -38.79 2.72
CA TRP A 594 -6.12 -39.50 1.49
C TRP A 594 -5.59 -38.77 0.25
N GLY A 595 -5.66 -39.43 -0.91
CA GLY A 595 -5.24 -38.84 -2.19
C GLY A 595 -3.73 -38.64 -2.30
N THR A 596 -3.28 -37.56 -2.94
CA THR A 596 -1.85 -37.27 -3.09
C THR A 596 -1.59 -35.78 -3.07
N SER A 597 -0.72 -35.31 -2.19
CA SER A 597 -0.14 -33.97 -2.21
C SER A 597 1.29 -34.05 -2.71
N LYS A 598 1.77 -33.10 -3.52
CA LYS A 598 3.17 -33.08 -3.98
C LYS A 598 3.95 -32.05 -3.18
N LEU A 599 4.84 -32.51 -2.31
CA LEU A 599 5.72 -31.66 -1.53
C LEU A 599 7.14 -31.82 -2.06
N MET A 600 7.74 -30.75 -2.58
CA MET A 600 9.03 -30.82 -3.25
C MET A 600 9.97 -29.76 -2.67
N PHE A 601 11.11 -30.20 -2.14
CA PHE A 601 12.09 -29.34 -1.48
C PHE A 601 13.49 -29.57 -2.02
N ASN A 602 14.33 -28.53 -1.96
CA ASN A 602 15.78 -28.68 -2.09
C ASN A 602 16.37 -29.32 -0.83
N ASN A 603 16.64 -28.50 0.19
CA ASN A 603 16.97 -28.97 1.52
C ASN A 603 15.78 -28.72 2.45
N LEU A 604 15.51 -29.68 3.33
CA LEU A 604 14.46 -29.58 4.33
C LEU A 604 15.05 -29.81 5.72
N THR A 605 14.82 -28.86 6.62
CA THR A 605 15.17 -28.97 8.04
C THR A 605 13.90 -29.07 8.86
N LEU A 606 13.81 -30.09 9.71
CA LEU A 606 12.83 -30.19 10.77
C LEU A 606 13.50 -29.67 12.06
N GLY A 607 13.02 -28.55 12.58
CA GLY A 607 13.59 -27.86 13.74
C GLY A 607 13.32 -28.56 15.08
N TYR A 608 13.86 -27.96 16.15
CA TYR A 608 13.71 -28.48 17.52
C TYR A 608 12.23 -28.64 17.88
N ASN A 609 11.86 -29.83 18.35
CA ASN A 609 10.48 -30.21 18.70
C ASN A 609 9.46 -30.15 17.57
N ALA A 610 9.86 -29.88 16.32
CA ALA A 610 8.93 -29.90 15.20
C ALA A 610 8.45 -31.32 14.91
N VAL A 611 7.17 -31.46 14.57
CA VAL A 611 6.53 -32.75 14.29
C VAL A 611 6.17 -32.86 12.83
N MET A 612 6.55 -33.97 12.20
CA MET A 612 6.25 -34.25 10.81
C MET A 612 5.41 -35.52 10.69
N ASP A 613 4.16 -35.41 10.28
CA ASP A 613 3.30 -36.55 9.95
C ASP A 613 3.56 -36.96 8.50
N TYR A 614 4.14 -38.14 8.30
CA TYR A 614 4.56 -38.65 7.01
C TYR A 614 3.78 -39.91 6.62
N SER A 615 3.31 -39.93 5.38
CA SER A 615 2.55 -41.05 4.82
C SER A 615 2.71 -41.12 3.30
N GLN A 616 2.19 -42.18 2.68
CA GLN A 616 2.13 -42.28 1.22
C GLN A 616 1.33 -41.14 0.56
N PHE A 617 0.43 -40.48 1.29
CA PHE A 617 -0.45 -39.43 0.76
C PHE A 617 0.24 -38.06 0.61
N SER A 618 1.39 -37.84 1.26
CA SER A 618 2.10 -36.55 1.22
C SER A 618 3.14 -36.43 0.10
N ASN A 619 3.43 -37.53 -0.64
CA ASN A 619 4.42 -37.63 -1.73
C ASN A 619 5.55 -36.59 -1.64
N LEU A 620 6.35 -36.73 -0.59
CA LEU A 620 7.44 -35.81 -0.27
C LEU A 620 8.71 -36.19 -1.00
N THR A 621 9.27 -35.23 -1.73
CA THR A 621 10.53 -35.36 -2.46
C THR A 621 11.53 -34.33 -1.95
N ILE A 622 12.71 -34.79 -1.54
CA ILE A 622 13.83 -33.96 -1.10
C ILE A 622 15.01 -34.25 -2.02
N GLN A 623 15.35 -33.31 -2.90
CA GLN A 623 16.44 -33.52 -3.89
C GLN A 623 17.84 -33.33 -3.29
N GLY A 624 17.96 -32.50 -2.24
CA GLY A 624 19.20 -32.22 -1.53
C GLY A 624 19.24 -32.92 -0.17
N ASP A 625 19.49 -32.14 0.86
CA ASP A 625 19.73 -32.64 2.22
C ASP A 625 18.47 -32.60 3.09
N PHE A 626 18.34 -33.60 3.97
CA PHE A 626 17.33 -33.62 5.01
C PHE A 626 17.97 -33.56 6.39
N THR A 627 17.63 -32.57 7.20
CA THR A 627 18.10 -32.48 8.58
C THR A 627 16.93 -32.60 9.55
N ASN A 628 16.96 -33.60 10.41
CA ASN A 628 16.08 -33.65 11.57
C ASN A 628 16.87 -33.17 12.79
N ASN A 629 16.64 -31.92 13.21
CA ASN A 629 17.27 -31.32 14.37
C ASN A 629 16.40 -31.47 15.61
N GLN A 630 16.41 -32.66 16.22
CA GLN A 630 15.66 -32.96 17.45
C GLN A 630 14.12 -32.80 17.28
N GLY A 631 13.63 -33.00 16.07
CA GLY A 631 12.21 -33.14 15.75
C GLY A 631 11.75 -34.60 15.76
N THR A 632 10.44 -34.80 15.59
CA THR A 632 9.82 -36.13 15.56
C THR A 632 9.10 -36.36 14.24
N ILE A 633 9.40 -37.48 13.57
CA ILE A 633 8.69 -37.91 12.35
C ILE A 633 7.71 -39.03 12.73
N ASN A 634 6.42 -38.81 12.53
CA ASN A 634 5.36 -39.78 12.74
C ASN A 634 5.03 -40.47 11.41
N TYR A 635 5.35 -41.75 11.29
CA TYR A 635 4.97 -42.57 10.16
C TYR A 635 3.59 -43.17 10.38
N LEU A 636 2.73 -43.01 9.37
CA LEU A 636 1.41 -43.59 9.32
C LEU A 636 1.43 -44.93 8.57
N VAL A 637 1.02 -46.01 9.24
CA VAL A 637 0.86 -47.32 8.60
C VAL A 637 -0.46 -47.35 7.81
N ARG A 638 -0.38 -47.76 6.54
CA ARG A 638 -1.54 -47.96 5.67
C ARG A 638 -1.31 -49.18 4.79
N GLY A 639 -2.29 -50.07 4.71
CA GLY A 639 -2.14 -51.36 4.00
C GLY A 639 -1.00 -52.23 4.56
N GLY A 640 -0.69 -52.06 5.85
CA GLY A 640 0.41 -52.75 6.53
C GLY A 640 1.82 -52.37 6.08
N GLN A 641 1.98 -51.23 5.40
CA GLN A 641 3.26 -50.69 4.96
C GLN A 641 3.44 -49.24 5.41
N VAL A 642 4.69 -48.79 5.36
CA VAL A 642 5.11 -47.39 5.55
C VAL A 642 5.68 -46.86 4.25
N ALA A 643 5.50 -45.56 3.98
CA ALA A 643 6.17 -44.91 2.86
C ALA A 643 7.64 -44.67 3.20
N THR A 644 8.55 -44.91 2.26
CA THR A 644 9.97 -44.58 2.43
C THR A 644 10.23 -43.11 2.15
N LEU A 645 10.83 -42.41 3.10
CA LEU A 645 11.34 -41.05 2.92
C LEU A 645 12.67 -41.11 2.15
N ASN A 646 12.66 -40.68 0.90
CA ASN A 646 13.83 -40.66 0.04
C ASN A 646 14.52 -39.28 0.11
N VAL A 647 15.80 -39.29 0.45
CA VAL A 647 16.65 -38.09 0.53
C VAL A 647 17.71 -38.16 -0.57
N GLY A 648 17.77 -37.15 -1.42
CA GLY A 648 18.60 -37.16 -2.63
C GLY A 648 20.11 -37.09 -2.36
N ASN A 649 20.53 -36.50 -1.23
CA ASN A 649 21.93 -36.38 -0.84
C ASN A 649 22.19 -36.91 0.58
N ALA A 650 22.34 -36.03 1.58
CA ALA A 650 22.66 -36.43 2.96
C ALA A 650 21.44 -36.27 3.89
N ALA A 651 21.31 -37.20 4.83
CA ALA A 651 20.38 -37.08 5.94
C ALA A 651 21.16 -36.90 7.26
N ALA A 652 20.75 -35.94 8.09
CA ALA A 652 21.34 -35.67 9.39
C ALA A 652 20.29 -35.88 10.50
N MET A 653 20.51 -36.85 11.37
CA MET A 653 19.63 -37.17 12.50
C MET A 653 20.27 -36.70 13.80
N MET A 654 19.89 -35.50 14.24
CA MET A 654 20.39 -34.90 15.48
C MET A 654 19.42 -35.15 16.62
N PHE A 655 19.92 -35.67 17.73
CA PHE A 655 19.14 -36.00 18.92
C PHE A 655 19.84 -35.51 20.18
N ASN A 656 19.10 -35.50 21.28
CA ASN A 656 19.60 -35.17 22.60
C ASN A 656 19.30 -36.31 23.58
N ASN A 657 19.74 -36.14 24.83
CA ASN A 657 19.45 -37.05 25.93
C ASN A 657 18.21 -36.64 26.74
N ASP A 658 17.34 -35.77 26.19
CA ASP A 658 16.14 -35.32 26.89
C ASP A 658 15.20 -36.51 27.11
N ILE A 659 14.82 -36.69 28.37
CA ILE A 659 13.86 -37.69 28.80
C ILE A 659 12.46 -37.09 28.74
N ASP A 660 11.58 -37.71 27.96
CA ASP A 660 10.17 -37.38 27.94
C ASP A 660 9.53 -37.82 29.27
N SER A 661 9.16 -36.85 30.11
CA SER A 661 8.56 -37.08 31.42
C SER A 661 7.31 -37.98 31.38
N ALA A 662 6.54 -37.98 30.28
CA ALA A 662 5.37 -38.83 30.15
C ALA A 662 5.75 -40.31 30.05
N THR A 663 6.85 -40.61 29.35
CA THR A 663 7.30 -41.99 29.12
C THR A 663 8.41 -42.44 30.06
N GLY A 664 9.19 -41.51 30.64
CA GLY A 664 10.41 -41.81 31.39
C GLY A 664 11.56 -42.32 30.53
N PHE A 665 11.55 -42.03 29.22
CA PHE A 665 12.58 -42.46 28.28
C PHE A 665 12.93 -41.35 27.28
N TYR A 666 13.97 -41.55 26.47
CA TYR A 666 14.37 -40.57 25.47
C TYR A 666 13.23 -40.23 24.51
N LYS A 667 13.10 -38.93 24.18
CA LYS A 667 12.12 -38.46 23.21
C LYS A 667 12.36 -39.14 21.84
N PRO A 668 11.35 -39.79 21.24
CA PRO A 668 11.52 -40.43 19.94
C PRO A 668 11.74 -39.41 18.80
N LEU A 669 12.69 -39.70 17.92
CA LEU A 669 12.91 -38.98 16.66
C LEU A 669 12.03 -39.53 15.53
N ILE A 670 11.71 -40.82 15.60
CA ILE A 670 10.80 -41.49 14.68
C ILE A 670 9.77 -42.26 15.50
N LYS A 671 8.50 -42.10 15.17
CA LYS A 671 7.38 -42.87 15.71
C LYS A 671 6.67 -43.57 14.57
N ILE A 672 6.42 -44.87 14.70
CA ILE A 672 5.51 -45.60 13.82
C ILE A 672 4.24 -45.88 14.62
N ASN A 673 3.16 -45.21 14.27
CA ASN A 673 1.86 -45.42 14.90
C ASN A 673 1.10 -46.54 14.20
N SER A 674 0.27 -47.27 14.96
CA SER A 674 -0.43 -48.46 14.48
C SER A 674 0.54 -49.53 13.93
N ALA A 675 1.69 -49.70 14.58
CA ALA A 675 2.73 -50.60 14.13
C ALA A 675 2.33 -52.09 14.19
N GLN A 676 1.28 -52.44 14.94
CA GLN A 676 0.73 -53.78 14.96
C GLN A 676 0.15 -54.22 13.60
N ASP A 677 -0.22 -53.25 12.75
CA ASP A 677 -0.79 -53.51 11.43
C ASP A 677 0.30 -53.74 10.37
N LEU A 678 1.59 -53.56 10.71
CA LEU A 678 2.70 -53.82 9.80
C LEU A 678 2.72 -55.29 9.35
N ILE A 679 2.94 -55.49 8.05
CA ILE A 679 3.15 -56.83 7.49
C ILE A 679 4.37 -57.45 8.16
N LYS A 680 4.19 -58.61 8.78
CA LYS A 680 5.26 -59.35 9.44
C LYS A 680 6.24 -59.95 8.42
N ASN A 681 7.44 -60.30 8.88
CA ASN A 681 8.49 -60.95 8.09
C ASN A 681 8.90 -60.15 6.83
N THR A 682 8.74 -58.83 6.89
CA THR A 682 9.06 -57.91 5.79
C THR A 682 9.89 -56.75 6.31
N GLU A 683 10.88 -56.31 5.51
CA GLU A 683 11.64 -55.10 5.80
C GLU A 683 10.83 -53.87 5.39
N HIS A 684 10.53 -53.01 6.36
CA HIS A 684 9.87 -51.73 6.16
C HIS A 684 10.92 -50.61 6.19
N VAL A 685 11.29 -50.10 5.02
CA VAL A 685 12.30 -49.03 4.90
C VAL A 685 11.66 -47.68 5.20
N LEU A 686 12.13 -47.01 6.25
CA LEU A 686 11.59 -45.72 6.70
C LEU A 686 12.27 -44.55 5.99
N LEU A 687 13.60 -44.60 5.88
CA LEU A 687 14.41 -43.53 5.29
C LEU A 687 15.54 -44.13 4.48
N LYS A 688 15.79 -43.56 3.30
CA LYS A 688 16.92 -43.90 2.44
C LYS A 688 17.62 -42.64 1.97
N ALA A 689 18.95 -42.60 2.09
CA ALA A 689 19.81 -41.50 1.66
C ALA A 689 21.13 -42.04 1.11
N LYS A 690 21.95 -41.19 0.48
CA LYS A 690 23.33 -41.59 0.12
C LYS A 690 24.18 -41.77 1.37
N ILE A 691 23.99 -40.87 2.33
CA ILE A 691 24.68 -40.87 3.60
C ILE A 691 23.74 -40.43 4.72
N ILE A 692 23.78 -41.12 5.85
CA ILE A 692 23.04 -40.77 7.06
C ILE A 692 24.05 -40.52 8.18
N GLY A 693 24.12 -39.29 8.65
CA GLY A 693 24.88 -38.89 9.82
C GLY A 693 24.01 -38.88 11.07
N TYR A 694 24.57 -39.33 12.19
CA TYR A 694 23.90 -39.31 13.50
C TYR A 694 24.70 -38.37 14.41
N GLY A 695 24.00 -37.61 15.26
CA GLY A 695 24.65 -36.68 16.18
C GLY A 695 23.89 -36.54 17.48
N ASN A 696 24.62 -36.60 18.59
CA ASN A 696 24.08 -36.32 19.92
C ASN A 696 24.52 -34.92 20.36
N VAL A 697 23.60 -33.96 20.27
CA VAL A 697 23.88 -32.56 20.62
C VAL A 697 24.15 -32.37 22.12
N SER A 698 23.65 -33.26 22.99
CA SER A 698 23.88 -33.18 24.44
C SER A 698 25.32 -33.52 24.83
N THR A 699 26.03 -34.29 24.00
CA THR A 699 27.43 -34.68 24.25
C THR A 699 28.40 -34.00 23.30
N GLY A 700 27.90 -33.14 22.38
CA GLY A 700 28.69 -32.53 21.31
C GLY A 700 29.29 -33.54 20.34
N THR A 701 28.79 -34.77 20.30
CA THR A 701 29.37 -35.87 19.50
C THR A 701 28.59 -36.05 18.20
N ASN A 702 29.24 -35.80 17.06
CA ASN A 702 28.67 -35.99 15.72
C ASN A 702 29.53 -36.97 14.93
N GLY A 703 28.92 -37.89 14.17
CA GLY A 703 29.69 -38.86 13.38
C GLY A 703 28.86 -39.59 12.31
N ILE A 704 29.49 -39.82 11.17
CA ILE A 704 29.01 -40.71 10.11
C ILE A 704 29.56 -42.11 10.41
N SER A 705 28.72 -43.15 10.32
CA SER A 705 29.12 -44.54 10.59
C SER A 705 29.69 -44.77 12.00
N ASN A 706 29.31 -43.94 12.97
CA ASN A 706 29.66 -44.14 14.37
C ASN A 706 28.66 -45.12 14.99
N VAL A 707 29.08 -46.37 15.16
CA VAL A 707 28.24 -47.46 15.68
C VAL A 707 27.58 -47.11 17.01
N ASN A 708 28.25 -46.34 17.88
CA ASN A 708 27.66 -45.89 19.15
C ASN A 708 26.48 -44.94 18.93
N LEU A 709 26.61 -43.97 18.01
CA LEU A 709 25.51 -43.04 17.70
C LEU A 709 24.36 -43.72 16.96
N GLU A 710 24.66 -44.71 16.11
CA GLU A 710 23.66 -45.55 15.43
C GLU A 710 22.85 -46.36 16.43
N GLU A 711 23.49 -46.98 17.43
CA GLU A 711 22.79 -47.72 18.49
C GLU A 711 21.95 -46.80 19.38
N GLN A 712 22.48 -45.63 19.77
CA GLN A 712 21.70 -44.63 20.52
C GLN A 712 20.47 -44.15 19.74
N PHE A 713 20.57 -44.04 18.41
CA PHE A 713 19.45 -43.65 17.56
C PHE A 713 18.34 -44.72 17.56
N LYS A 714 18.68 -46.02 17.56
CA LYS A 714 17.69 -47.11 17.60
C LYS A 714 16.79 -47.05 18.84
N GLU A 715 17.28 -46.51 19.94
CA GLU A 715 16.49 -46.29 21.18
C GLU A 715 15.48 -45.14 21.03
N ARG A 716 15.71 -44.23 20.08
CA ARG A 716 14.85 -43.08 19.75
C ARG A 716 13.95 -43.34 18.54
N LEU A 717 13.96 -44.55 18.00
CA LEU A 717 12.98 -45.04 17.04
C LEU A 717 11.94 -45.86 17.80
N ALA A 718 10.70 -45.39 17.86
CA ALA A 718 9.63 -46.00 18.64
C ALA A 718 8.52 -46.58 17.74
N LEU A 719 8.01 -47.76 18.10
CA LEU A 719 6.84 -48.39 17.48
C LEU A 719 5.72 -48.42 18.49
N TYR A 720 4.52 -48.00 18.09
CA TYR A 720 3.36 -47.92 18.97
C TYR A 720 2.24 -48.84 18.48
N ASN A 721 1.65 -49.58 19.43
CA ASN A 721 0.40 -50.31 19.28
C ASN A 721 -0.62 -49.73 20.27
N ASN A 722 -1.75 -49.20 19.76
CA ASN A 722 -2.79 -48.54 20.56
C ASN A 722 -2.20 -47.53 21.58
N ASN A 723 -1.35 -46.61 21.10
CA ASN A 723 -0.63 -45.59 21.87
C ASN A 723 0.41 -46.11 22.90
N ASN A 724 0.57 -47.43 23.05
CA ASN A 724 1.60 -48.02 23.90
C ASN A 724 2.81 -48.47 23.09
N ARG A 725 4.00 -48.22 23.61
CA ARG A 725 5.26 -48.53 22.94
C ARG A 725 5.51 -50.05 22.95
N MET A 726 5.69 -50.66 21.77
CA MET A 726 5.85 -52.12 21.61
C MET A 726 7.28 -52.55 21.24
N ASP A 727 8.12 -51.63 20.77
CA ASP A 727 9.54 -51.91 20.47
C ASP A 727 10.40 -52.01 21.73
N THR A 728 10.11 -51.13 22.69
CA THR A 728 10.83 -51.03 23.95
C THR A 728 9.80 -50.76 25.04
N CYS A 729 9.60 -51.72 25.92
CA CYS A 729 8.74 -51.53 27.09
C CYS A 729 9.53 -50.81 28.18
N VAL A 730 9.17 -49.55 28.39
CA VAL A 730 9.75 -48.68 29.41
C VAL A 730 8.91 -48.85 30.69
N VAL A 731 9.49 -49.42 31.74
CA VAL A 731 8.72 -49.85 32.93
C VAL A 731 9.19 -49.12 34.18
N ARG A 732 8.38 -48.19 34.68
CA ARG A 732 8.64 -47.46 35.95
C ARG A 732 7.80 -47.99 37.10
N ASN A 733 6.67 -48.60 36.80
CA ASN A 733 5.71 -49.13 37.77
C ASN A 733 4.93 -50.32 37.17
N THR A 734 4.02 -50.89 37.96
CA THR A 734 3.18 -52.04 37.56
C THR A 734 2.16 -51.71 36.47
N ASP A 735 1.78 -50.44 36.28
CA ASP A 735 0.85 -50.06 35.22
C ASP A 735 1.56 -50.01 33.86
N ASP A 736 2.82 -49.56 33.82
CA ASP A 736 3.66 -49.66 32.63
C ASP A 736 3.85 -51.13 32.19
N ILE A 737 3.87 -52.09 33.13
CA ILE A 737 3.88 -53.55 32.83
C ILE A 737 2.59 -53.96 32.11
N LYS A 738 1.42 -53.53 32.59
CA LYS A 738 0.13 -53.83 31.95
C LYS A 738 0.05 -53.20 30.55
N ALA A 739 0.49 -51.94 30.43
CA ALA A 739 0.54 -51.22 29.15
C ALA A 739 1.46 -51.93 28.15
N CYS A 740 2.66 -52.35 28.59
CA CYS A 740 3.55 -53.19 27.80
C CYS A 740 2.88 -54.50 27.39
N GLY A 741 2.27 -55.23 28.34
CA GLY A 741 1.55 -56.47 28.09
C GLY A 741 0.46 -56.32 27.04
N THR A 742 -0.29 -55.21 27.09
CA THR A 742 -1.32 -54.87 26.09
C THR A 742 -0.68 -54.56 24.74
N ALA A 743 0.41 -53.80 24.70
CA ALA A 743 1.12 -53.44 23.47
C ALA A 743 1.68 -54.67 22.72
N ILE A 744 2.22 -55.64 23.46
CA ILE A 744 2.82 -56.84 22.88
C ILE A 744 1.85 -58.02 22.75
N GLY A 745 0.64 -57.91 23.31
CA GLY A 745 -0.37 -58.98 23.29
C GLY A 745 -0.10 -60.11 24.30
N ASN A 746 0.62 -59.83 25.39
CA ASN A 746 0.92 -60.80 26.43
C ASN A 746 -0.03 -60.69 27.63
N GLN A 747 -1.02 -61.57 27.68
CA GLN A 747 -2.04 -61.58 28.75
C GLN A 747 -1.48 -61.91 30.14
N SER A 748 -0.35 -62.62 30.25
CA SER A 748 0.23 -62.90 31.56
C SER A 748 0.75 -61.63 32.24
N MET A 749 1.30 -60.69 31.47
CA MET A 749 1.75 -59.38 31.96
C MET A 749 0.58 -58.48 32.35
N VAL A 750 -0.54 -58.57 31.62
CA VAL A 750 -1.76 -57.79 31.90
C VAL A 750 -2.44 -58.29 33.19
N ASN A 751 -2.62 -59.61 33.30
CA ASN A 751 -3.35 -60.21 34.41
C ASN A 751 -2.51 -60.35 35.68
N ASN A 752 -1.19 -60.56 35.55
CA ASN A 752 -0.28 -60.82 36.67
C ASN A 752 0.97 -59.91 36.58
N PRO A 753 0.81 -58.57 36.69
CA PRO A 753 1.92 -57.63 36.54
C PRO A 753 3.03 -57.82 37.59
N ASP A 754 2.68 -58.35 38.77
CA ASP A 754 3.64 -58.61 39.85
C ASP A 754 4.73 -59.63 39.48
N ASN A 755 4.42 -60.58 38.57
CA ASN A 755 5.38 -61.57 38.07
C ASN A 755 6.50 -60.94 37.23
N TYR A 756 6.36 -59.67 36.84
CA TYR A 756 7.29 -58.94 35.99
C TYR A 756 7.94 -57.75 36.72
N LYS A 757 7.89 -57.71 38.06
CA LYS A 757 8.52 -56.65 38.89
C LYS A 757 10.01 -56.48 38.63
N TYR A 758 10.72 -57.52 38.16
CA TYR A 758 12.13 -57.44 37.76
C TYR A 758 12.40 -56.46 36.60
N LEU A 759 11.36 -56.02 35.88
CA LEU A 759 11.42 -54.99 34.84
C LEU A 759 11.29 -53.56 35.37
N ILE A 760 10.83 -53.34 36.60
CA ILE A 760 10.69 -51.99 37.17
C ILE A 760 12.06 -51.31 37.22
N GLY A 761 12.14 -50.09 36.70
CA GLY A 761 13.38 -49.33 36.56
C GLY A 761 14.21 -49.72 35.32
N LYS A 762 13.66 -50.56 34.43
CA LYS A 762 14.31 -51.02 33.21
C LYS A 762 13.47 -50.73 31.95
N ALA A 763 14.16 -50.64 30.82
CA ALA A 763 13.60 -50.66 29.49
C ALA A 763 13.93 -52.01 28.82
N TRP A 764 12.90 -52.81 28.53
CA TRP A 764 13.04 -54.11 27.85
C TRP A 764 12.87 -53.95 26.34
N LYS A 765 13.84 -54.42 25.57
CA LYS A 765 13.83 -54.39 24.10
C LYS A 765 13.15 -55.65 23.55
N ASN A 766 12.12 -55.48 22.73
CA ASN A 766 11.39 -56.58 22.09
C ASN A 766 12.19 -57.16 20.92
N ILE A 767 12.75 -58.36 21.10
CA ILE A 767 13.63 -59.00 20.11
C ILE A 767 12.91 -59.44 18.82
N GLY A 768 11.57 -59.47 18.82
CA GLY A 768 10.77 -59.71 17.62
C GLY A 768 10.67 -58.50 16.68
N ILE A 769 11.21 -57.35 17.10
CA ILE A 769 11.36 -56.13 16.29
C ILE A 769 12.85 -55.83 16.14
N SER A 770 13.37 -55.98 14.92
CA SER A 770 14.72 -55.56 14.58
C SER A 770 14.71 -54.19 13.92
N LYS A 771 15.67 -53.33 14.30
CA LYS A 771 15.83 -51.97 13.77
C LYS A 771 17.19 -51.83 13.12
N THR A 772 17.22 -51.35 11.89
CA THR A 772 18.46 -50.98 11.21
C THR A 772 18.58 -49.47 11.20
N ALA A 773 19.72 -48.96 11.66
CA ALA A 773 20.13 -47.57 11.50
C ALA A 773 21.61 -47.62 11.14
N ASN A 774 21.94 -47.35 9.88
CA ASN A 774 23.31 -47.30 9.40
C ASN A 774 23.52 -46.05 8.53
N GLY A 775 24.72 -45.88 7.98
CA GLY A 775 25.04 -44.76 7.12
C GLY A 775 24.27 -44.64 5.80
N SER A 776 23.35 -45.54 5.44
CA SER A 776 22.62 -45.50 4.14
C SER A 776 21.11 -45.72 4.24
N LYS A 777 20.62 -46.43 5.27
CA LYS A 777 19.19 -46.68 5.47
C LYS A 777 18.80 -46.74 6.94
N ILE A 778 17.54 -46.38 7.19
CA ILE A 778 16.82 -46.67 8.43
C ILE A 778 15.63 -47.55 8.08
N SER A 779 15.53 -48.72 8.71
CA SER A 779 14.44 -49.68 8.46
C SER A 779 14.03 -50.43 9.72
N VAL A 780 12.84 -51.02 9.68
CA VAL A 780 12.32 -51.88 10.73
C VAL A 780 11.89 -53.22 10.13
N TYR A 781 12.22 -54.31 10.82
CA TYR A 781 11.82 -55.66 10.47
C TYR A 781 11.02 -56.24 11.63
N TYR A 782 9.73 -56.52 11.39
CA TYR A 782 8.81 -57.01 12.42
C TYR A 782 8.51 -58.50 12.19
N LEU A 783 9.06 -59.37 13.05
CA LEU A 783 8.81 -60.82 13.04
C LEU A 783 7.53 -61.17 13.84
N GLY A 784 7.27 -60.40 14.89
CA GLY A 784 6.22 -60.64 15.87
C GLY A 784 6.63 -60.06 17.23
N ASN A 785 5.84 -60.34 18.27
CA ASN A 785 6.19 -59.91 19.62
C ASN A 785 6.81 -61.07 20.40
N SER A 786 7.96 -60.81 21.01
CA SER A 786 8.57 -61.72 22.00
C SER A 786 8.01 -61.45 23.40
N THR A 787 8.30 -62.32 24.35
CA THR A 787 7.92 -62.14 25.76
C THR A 787 9.16 -61.99 26.65
N PRO A 788 9.15 -61.07 27.64
CA PRO A 788 10.27 -60.92 28.57
C PRO A 788 10.36 -62.13 29.52
N THR A 789 11.58 -62.55 29.83
CA THR A 789 11.89 -63.58 30.84
C THR A 789 12.89 -63.02 31.86
N GLU A 790 12.78 -63.44 33.12
CA GLU A 790 13.48 -62.85 34.27
C GLU A 790 15.01 -62.79 34.10
N ASN A 791 15.59 -63.82 33.48
CA ASN A 791 17.03 -63.91 33.19
C ASN A 791 17.35 -63.96 31.67
N GLY A 792 16.41 -63.50 30.82
CA GLY A 792 16.55 -63.60 29.36
C GLY A 792 17.42 -62.54 28.69
N GLY A 793 18.01 -61.61 29.47
CA GLY A 793 18.72 -60.44 28.93
C GLY A 793 17.78 -59.40 28.28
N ASN A 794 18.31 -58.61 27.34
CA ASN A 794 17.55 -57.60 26.57
C ASN A 794 16.89 -56.46 27.38
N THR A 795 17.37 -56.23 28.60
CA THR A 795 16.97 -55.09 29.43
C THR A 795 18.11 -54.09 29.55
N THR A 796 17.80 -52.80 29.53
CA THR A 796 18.72 -51.72 29.91
C THR A 796 18.11 -50.92 31.05
N ASN A 797 18.92 -50.29 31.88
CA ASN A 797 18.39 -49.42 32.94
C ASN A 797 17.73 -48.18 32.31
N LEU A 798 16.70 -47.64 32.98
CA LEU A 798 16.10 -46.39 32.53
C LEU A 798 17.14 -45.26 32.58
N PRO A 799 17.14 -44.36 31.58
CA PRO A 799 17.99 -43.19 31.63
C PRO A 799 17.60 -42.34 32.84
N THR A 800 18.60 -41.82 33.54
CA THR A 800 18.41 -40.88 34.65
C THR A 800 18.93 -39.51 34.21
N ASN A 801 18.09 -38.47 34.33
CA ASN A 801 18.57 -37.09 34.15
C ASN A 801 19.61 -36.78 35.23
N THR A 802 20.89 -36.87 34.89
CA THR A 802 21.91 -36.16 35.65
C THR A 802 21.91 -34.74 35.13
N THR A 803 21.48 -33.80 35.96
CA THR A 803 21.66 -32.36 35.71
C THR A 803 23.16 -32.06 35.74
N SER A 804 23.84 -32.23 34.61
CA SER A 804 25.14 -31.62 34.41
C SER A 804 24.89 -30.12 34.19
N ASN A 805 25.19 -29.32 35.22
CA ASN A 805 25.40 -27.88 35.11
C ASN A 805 26.60 -27.64 34.18
N VAL A 806 26.40 -27.72 32.87
CA VAL A 806 27.39 -27.24 31.90
C VAL A 806 27.17 -25.74 31.77
N ARG A 807 28.01 -24.99 32.47
CA ARG A 807 28.21 -23.55 32.27
C ARG A 807 28.32 -23.26 30.78
N SER A 808 27.47 -22.37 30.32
CA SER A 808 27.59 -21.67 29.05
C SER A 808 29.01 -21.10 28.93
N ALA A 809 29.76 -21.55 27.92
CA ALA A 809 30.95 -20.87 27.45
C ALA A 809 30.72 -20.52 25.97
N ASN A 810 30.35 -19.25 25.77
CA ASN A 810 30.27 -18.41 24.56
C ASN A 810 29.86 -19.04 23.23
#